data_AF-A0A323VK25-F1
#
_entry.id   AF-A0A323VK25-F1
#
_cell.length_a   1.000
_cell.length_b   1.000
_cell.length_c   1.000
_cell.angle_alpha   90.00
_cell.angle_beta   90.00
_cell.angle_gamma   90.00
#
_symmetry.space_group_name_H-M   'P 1'
#
loop_
_entity.id
_entity.type
_entity.pdbx_description
1 polymer ?
#
loop_
_entity_poly.entity_id
_entity_poly.type
_entity_poly.pdbx_seq_one_letter_code
_entity_poly.pdbx_strand_id
1 'polypeptide(L)'
;MTHPELGGAVVRTRLAGGEDGVHAVLPHEPDHLGGGTRVVGAIAVHHDEERRVDVGEQPPHRVPLAPVGLPDDVRAGLDGQGSGVVGRVVVADHHPRTGQVPPKAGHHLGDGRGLVVAGDQDGHVLVGHAAPLAAGYHPNGRHDWVQLLVGLYGNCVRTNVGRAEPRAFPLTGGRGRGLRFFLLSWFLLSVAISGWAITTPLFASPDEPAHVVKAAAVARGELTGRTIEQPGTYFEIITGVEVPEYYADSMDNTECFLQKASEAADCAPDFAAGDNRDAEVQTWIGRYPPLYYAIVGLPSLVSDGTAAVLGMRVVSAVLCAGFFALGLWALRTSRHGRVMLAAGWLAVTPTALFFGGMVNSSGLEIAAGFATWCLLVPLVRDPAAHHVRGRLAAGMTTAVVLLNTRPGSGLLALLIAVCLVVMATREFWRAALAERRWVPASTIGAIGAVCAGAWLLAVDPTASLGGIPDSKLGDVSTALGAAIGLTGRYVKEQLAVFGALNVTLHGLFLVLLGGAIALLVLAGLVRGRAGTRWALGLLLVASFVVPVVSQIPSAADLGLIWQGRYGLPMSIGLPIVAMAALTSRHGEDRLTRWSALALTPLVAGVHVAALFWSLWRYGYGFGVPLFSVPLEWTPPGTWTMPVAFVVAVSALSAVVAFPLVPPRSSWRRWSTGRSVPARAVDPVGTEDVRDPEPAAGSATAIPKEPATPRVPDDGAGTAGAGVPSHDLAENIVSGGPNVVERMAHVEPVSDGGHRP
;
A
#
# COMPACT_ATOMS: atom_id res chain seq x y z
N MET A 1 5.68 75.77 -30.63
CA MET A 1 4.68 76.78 -31.05
C MET A 1 3.30 76.25 -30.66
N THR A 2 2.34 77.13 -30.34
CA THR A 2 0.89 76.83 -30.19
C THR A 2 0.45 75.61 -29.33
N HIS A 3 0.13 75.90 -28.06
CA HIS A 3 -1.03 75.34 -27.31
C HIS A 3 -2.38 75.76 -27.99
N PRO A 4 -3.61 75.44 -27.51
CA PRO A 4 -4.07 74.81 -26.23
C PRO A 4 -4.95 73.53 -26.39
N GLU A 5 -5.05 72.59 -25.43
CA GLU A 5 -5.89 72.46 -24.19
C GLU A 5 -7.34 71.93 -24.36
N LEU A 6 -7.92 71.49 -23.23
CA LEU A 6 -9.32 71.10 -22.95
C LEU A 6 -9.80 69.75 -23.55
N GLY A 7 -10.60 68.92 -22.85
CA GLY A 7 -11.03 68.94 -21.43
C GLY A 7 -12.43 68.32 -21.22
N GLY A 8 -12.69 67.74 -20.03
CA GLY A 8 -14.06 67.56 -19.51
C GLY A 8 -14.68 66.15 -19.42
N ALA A 9 -14.87 65.69 -18.18
CA ALA A 9 -16.04 64.99 -17.62
C ALA A 9 -16.87 63.95 -18.42
N VAL A 10 -16.79 62.69 -17.96
CA VAL A 10 -17.90 61.87 -17.39
C VAL A 10 -19.36 62.28 -17.70
N VAL A 11 -20.15 61.34 -18.26
CA VAL A 11 -21.53 60.97 -17.84
C VAL A 11 -21.85 59.53 -18.31
N ARG A 12 -22.63 58.77 -17.53
CA ARG A 12 -23.28 57.49 -17.93
C ARG A 12 -24.75 57.72 -18.29
N THR A 13 -25.26 57.10 -19.36
CA THR A 13 -26.64 56.56 -19.38
C THR A 13 -26.85 55.50 -20.47
N ARG A 14 -27.85 54.62 -20.27
CA ARG A 14 -28.37 53.67 -21.26
C ARG A 14 -29.46 54.33 -22.11
N LEU A 15 -29.76 53.78 -23.29
CA LEU A 15 -31.10 53.25 -23.64
C LEU A 15 -31.04 52.40 -24.93
N ALA A 16 -32.17 51.82 -25.36
CA ALA A 16 -32.23 50.78 -26.39
C ALA A 16 -33.44 50.94 -27.35
N GLY A 17 -33.43 50.17 -28.44
CA GLY A 17 -34.40 50.19 -29.56
C GLY A 17 -33.66 50.43 -30.90
N GLY A 18 -34.09 49.93 -32.05
CA GLY A 18 -35.25 49.07 -32.39
C GLY A 18 -35.54 49.17 -33.90
N GLU A 19 -36.36 48.26 -34.45
CA GLU A 19 -36.86 48.24 -35.86
C GLU A 19 -35.79 48.00 -36.97
N ASP A 20 -36.12 47.53 -38.18
CA ASP A 20 -36.96 46.37 -38.55
C ASP A 20 -36.66 45.93 -40.02
N GLY A 21 -37.10 44.74 -40.47
CA GLY A 21 -36.83 44.27 -41.86
C GLY A 21 -37.66 43.07 -42.35
N VAL A 22 -38.27 43.17 -43.54
CA VAL A 22 -39.48 42.40 -43.94
C VAL A 22 -39.32 41.53 -45.21
N HIS A 23 -39.58 40.20 -45.08
CA HIS A 23 -40.18 39.21 -46.03
C HIS A 23 -39.68 39.13 -47.52
N ALA A 24 -40.06 38.20 -48.43
CA ALA A 24 -41.07 37.13 -48.53
C ALA A 24 -40.67 36.09 -49.66
N VAL A 25 -41.33 34.95 -49.99
CA VAL A 25 -42.18 33.92 -49.32
C VAL A 25 -42.50 32.75 -50.32
N LEU A 26 -42.27 31.47 -49.90
CA LEU A 26 -42.87 30.20 -50.43
C LEU A 26 -42.70 29.79 -51.92
N PRO A 27 -43.04 28.55 -52.36
CA PRO A 27 -43.61 27.35 -51.68
C PRO A 27 -42.62 26.13 -51.64
N HIS A 28 -42.93 24.84 -51.44
CA HIS A 28 -44.19 24.06 -51.33
C HIS A 28 -44.05 22.78 -50.42
N GLU A 29 -44.70 21.66 -50.77
CA GLU A 29 -45.02 20.45 -49.97
C GLU A 29 -45.32 19.24 -50.91
N PRO A 30 -45.64 18.00 -50.46
CA PRO A 30 -45.45 17.35 -49.14
C PRO A 30 -44.86 15.90 -49.23
N ASP A 31 -44.65 15.22 -48.09
CA ASP A 31 -45.13 13.82 -47.87
C ASP A 31 -45.20 13.46 -46.36
N HIS A 32 -45.84 12.34 -45.99
CA HIS A 32 -46.43 12.10 -44.65
C HIS A 32 -45.91 10.88 -43.83
N LEU A 33 -46.44 10.78 -42.59
CA LEU A 33 -46.47 9.66 -41.60
C LEU A 33 -45.37 9.66 -40.50
N GLY A 34 -45.69 9.54 -39.19
CA GLY A 34 -47.02 9.63 -38.54
C GLY A 34 -47.11 9.14 -37.08
N GLY A 35 -47.40 10.05 -36.13
CA GLY A 35 -48.01 9.77 -34.81
C GLY A 35 -47.12 9.27 -33.65
N GLY A 36 -47.30 9.71 -32.39
CA GLY A 36 -48.13 10.84 -31.94
C GLY A 36 -48.38 10.95 -30.42
N THR A 37 -48.25 12.17 -29.88
CA THR A 37 -48.76 12.66 -28.57
C THR A 37 -48.13 12.08 -27.28
N ARG A 38 -48.08 12.79 -26.13
CA ARG A 38 -48.77 14.04 -25.72
C ARG A 38 -47.94 14.83 -24.69
N VAL A 39 -48.05 16.17 -24.69
CA VAL A 39 -47.43 17.06 -23.68
C VAL A 39 -48.47 18.05 -23.14
N VAL A 40 -48.60 18.15 -21.82
CA VAL A 40 -49.12 19.29 -21.02
C VAL A 40 -48.51 19.13 -19.62
N GLY A 41 -48.04 20.15 -18.91
CA GLY A 41 -47.84 21.57 -19.24
C GLY A 41 -47.41 22.33 -17.98
N ALA A 42 -46.64 23.42 -18.12
CA ALA A 42 -46.18 24.22 -16.98
C ALA A 42 -47.14 25.38 -16.69
N ILE A 43 -47.41 25.63 -15.40
CA ILE A 43 -48.14 26.81 -14.90
C ILE A 43 -47.47 27.27 -13.61
N ALA A 44 -47.27 28.58 -13.44
CA ALA A 44 -46.77 29.20 -12.21
C ALA A 44 -47.56 30.48 -11.92
N VAL A 45 -48.19 30.58 -10.74
CA VAL A 45 -48.96 31.76 -10.29
C VAL A 45 -48.85 31.93 -8.76
N HIS A 46 -48.19 33.03 -8.35
CA HIS A 46 -48.32 33.86 -7.14
C HIS A 46 -48.60 33.33 -5.70
N HIS A 47 -47.78 33.89 -4.79
CA HIS A 47 -48.05 34.45 -3.43
C HIS A 47 -48.48 33.59 -2.22
N ASP A 48 -47.62 33.68 -1.19
CA ASP A 48 -47.87 34.04 0.22
C ASP A 48 -49.08 33.50 1.00
N GLU A 49 -48.77 32.78 2.09
CA GLU A 49 -49.40 33.03 3.40
C GLU A 49 -48.35 32.86 4.52
N GLU A 50 -48.15 33.87 5.39
CA GLU A 50 -47.33 33.73 6.61
C GLU A 50 -48.02 32.79 7.61
N ARG A 51 -47.31 31.77 8.12
CA ARG A 51 -47.62 31.18 9.43
C ARG A 51 -46.37 30.98 10.28
N ARG A 52 -46.17 31.93 11.19
CA ARG A 52 -45.23 31.80 12.31
C ARG A 52 -45.81 30.85 13.34
N VAL A 53 -44.99 29.94 13.86
CA VAL A 53 -45.16 29.36 15.19
C VAL A 53 -43.79 29.48 15.88
N ASP A 54 -43.82 29.97 17.10
CA ASP A 54 -42.67 30.24 17.97
C ASP A 54 -42.94 29.61 19.35
N VAL A 55 -41.97 29.67 20.26
CA VAL A 55 -41.97 29.10 21.62
C VAL A 55 -41.74 27.57 21.66
N GLY A 56 -40.77 27.06 22.42
CA GLY A 56 -39.82 27.76 23.29
C GLY A 56 -38.76 26.85 23.93
N GLU A 57 -37.90 27.45 24.75
CA GLU A 57 -36.70 26.82 25.34
C GLU A 57 -37.00 25.98 26.61
N GLN A 58 -36.21 24.90 26.81
CA GLN A 58 -35.57 24.39 28.07
C GLN A 58 -36.40 24.29 29.40
N PRO A 59 -36.09 23.38 30.38
CA PRO A 59 -34.75 23.24 30.99
C PRO A 59 -34.48 21.80 31.58
N PRO A 60 -33.76 21.53 32.72
CA PRO A 60 -32.69 20.51 32.66
C PRO A 60 -32.59 19.49 33.83
N HIS A 61 -31.61 18.58 33.74
CA HIS A 61 -31.01 17.72 34.79
C HIS A 61 -31.90 16.76 35.64
N ARG A 62 -31.67 15.43 35.55
CA ARG A 62 -31.01 14.59 36.59
C ARG A 62 -31.09 13.08 36.35
N VAL A 63 -30.17 12.35 37.00
CA VAL A 63 -30.02 10.89 37.15
C VAL A 63 -30.36 10.58 38.62
N PRO A 64 -31.14 9.52 39.00
CA PRO A 64 -30.53 8.21 39.28
C PRO A 64 -31.37 6.91 39.25
N LEU A 65 -30.65 5.80 39.09
CA LEU A 65 -30.85 4.45 39.69
C LEU A 65 -32.11 3.61 39.37
N ALA A 66 -31.97 2.30 39.62
CA ALA A 66 -32.97 1.25 39.36
C ALA A 66 -33.32 0.48 40.66
N PRO A 67 -34.41 -0.30 40.67
CA PRO A 67 -34.61 -1.42 41.58
C PRO A 67 -34.72 -2.78 40.84
N VAL A 68 -34.84 -3.87 41.62
CA VAL A 68 -34.70 -5.27 41.18
C VAL A 68 -35.89 -6.12 41.66
N GLY A 69 -36.35 -7.07 40.82
CA GLY A 69 -36.60 -8.46 41.25
C GLY A 69 -38.04 -9.00 41.37
N LEU A 70 -38.30 -10.06 40.57
CA LEU A 70 -39.05 -11.30 40.92
C LEU A 70 -40.56 -11.19 41.24
N PRO A 71 -41.34 -12.31 41.34
CA PRO A 71 -40.99 -13.74 41.25
C PRO A 71 -41.73 -14.56 40.17
N ASP A 72 -41.61 -15.89 40.26
CA ASP A 72 -41.95 -16.94 39.27
C ASP A 72 -43.36 -17.57 39.39
N ASP A 73 -43.75 -18.34 38.35
CA ASP A 73 -44.67 -19.50 38.40
C ASP A 73 -44.55 -20.32 37.07
N VAL A 74 -44.97 -21.58 36.90
CA VAL A 74 -44.52 -22.87 37.53
C VAL A 74 -45.19 -24.06 36.79
N ARG A 75 -44.47 -25.18 36.57
CA ARG A 75 -44.93 -26.53 36.09
C ARG A 75 -45.51 -26.66 34.66
N ALA A 76 -45.67 -27.87 34.06
CA ALA A 76 -44.89 -29.13 34.07
C ALA A 76 -45.48 -30.19 33.09
N GLY A 77 -44.66 -31.16 32.63
CA GLY A 77 -45.07 -32.43 31.99
C GLY A 77 -45.27 -32.39 30.46
N LEU A 78 -45.16 -33.51 29.72
CA LEU A 78 -44.81 -34.91 30.07
C LEU A 78 -44.23 -35.66 28.84
N ASP A 79 -43.61 -36.82 29.05
CA ASP A 79 -42.90 -37.62 28.03
C ASP A 79 -43.80 -38.36 27.02
N GLY A 80 -43.21 -38.73 25.86
CA GLY A 80 -43.79 -39.67 24.89
C GLY A 80 -42.76 -40.21 23.89
N GLN A 81 -42.40 -41.49 23.99
CA GLN A 81 -41.44 -42.16 23.09
C GLN A 81 -42.09 -42.61 21.76
N GLY A 82 -41.31 -42.71 20.68
CA GLY A 82 -41.79 -43.30 19.41
C GLY A 82 -40.74 -43.36 18.29
N SER A 83 -40.06 -44.51 18.15
CA SER A 83 -39.10 -44.77 17.06
C SER A 83 -39.76 -45.26 15.77
N GLY A 84 -39.32 -44.81 14.60
CA GLY A 84 -39.73 -45.36 13.31
C GLY A 84 -38.89 -44.86 12.13
N VAL A 85 -38.55 -45.74 11.17
CA VAL A 85 -37.68 -45.47 10.00
C VAL A 85 -38.26 -46.19 8.77
N VAL A 86 -37.84 -45.81 7.55
CA VAL A 86 -38.22 -46.40 6.24
C VAL A 86 -39.61 -45.92 5.75
N GLY A 87 -39.89 -45.69 4.46
CA GLY A 87 -39.06 -45.78 3.24
C GLY A 87 -39.76 -45.16 2.01
N ARG A 88 -39.19 -45.31 0.81
CA ARG A 88 -39.63 -44.61 -0.43
C ARG A 88 -40.38 -45.50 -1.44
N VAL A 89 -41.46 -44.92 -1.99
CA VAL A 89 -41.91 -44.97 -3.41
C VAL A 89 -42.47 -46.27 -4.00
N VAL A 90 -43.58 -46.12 -4.76
CA VAL A 90 -44.11 -46.83 -5.97
C VAL A 90 -45.65 -46.56 -5.99
N VAL A 91 -46.35 -45.84 -6.90
CA VAL A 91 -46.32 -45.62 -8.39
C VAL A 91 -46.90 -46.82 -9.16
N ALA A 92 -47.91 -46.77 -10.05
CA ALA A 92 -48.94 -45.79 -10.48
C ALA A 92 -50.15 -46.59 -11.07
N ASP A 93 -51.23 -46.10 -11.69
CA ASP A 93 -51.84 -44.79 -12.03
C ASP A 93 -53.37 -45.01 -12.21
N HIS A 94 -54.19 -43.95 -12.35
CA HIS A 94 -55.14 -43.87 -13.50
C HIS A 94 -55.79 -42.48 -13.68
N HIS A 95 -55.36 -41.77 -14.73
CA HIS A 95 -56.00 -40.56 -15.31
C HIS A 95 -57.32 -40.86 -16.08
N PRO A 96 -58.20 -39.87 -16.44
CA PRO A 96 -57.93 -38.52 -17.04
C PRO A 96 -58.76 -37.34 -16.44
N ARG A 97 -58.72 -36.07 -16.88
CA ARG A 97 -58.32 -35.34 -18.12
C ARG A 97 -57.57 -34.04 -17.72
N THR A 98 -56.33 -33.74 -18.13
CA THR A 98 -55.83 -33.21 -19.45
C THR A 98 -56.50 -31.90 -19.90
N GLY A 99 -55.81 -30.77 -20.14
CA GLY A 99 -54.38 -30.38 -20.11
C GLY A 99 -54.26 -28.84 -20.01
N GLN A 100 -53.28 -28.06 -20.51
CA GLN A 100 -51.87 -28.16 -21.01
C GLN A 100 -51.48 -26.71 -21.47
N VAL A 101 -50.25 -26.22 -21.77
CA VAL A 101 -48.81 -26.43 -21.43
C VAL A 101 -48.01 -25.37 -22.26
N PRO A 102 -46.70 -25.02 -22.07
CA PRO A 102 -45.74 -25.04 -20.95
C PRO A 102 -45.34 -23.54 -20.59
N PRO A 103 -44.08 -23.05 -20.40
CA PRO A 103 -42.83 -23.63 -19.87
C PRO A 103 -42.09 -22.84 -18.74
N LYS A 104 -41.47 -23.59 -17.80
CA LYS A 104 -40.11 -23.45 -17.18
C LYS A 104 -39.58 -22.09 -16.62
N ALA A 105 -38.65 -22.02 -15.65
CA ALA A 105 -38.19 -22.91 -14.56
C ALA A 105 -37.11 -22.17 -13.71
N GLY A 106 -37.02 -22.40 -12.39
CA GLY A 106 -35.96 -21.81 -11.52
C GLY A 106 -36.13 -22.15 -10.03
N HIS A 107 -35.04 -22.13 -9.24
CA HIS A 107 -35.00 -22.61 -7.83
C HIS A 107 -34.68 -21.50 -6.81
N HIS A 108 -35.31 -21.63 -5.62
CA HIS A 108 -34.92 -21.28 -4.23
C HIS A 108 -34.08 -19.99 -3.95
N LEU A 109 -34.47 -19.09 -3.03
CA LEU A 109 -34.74 -19.25 -1.58
C LEU A 109 -33.52 -19.77 -0.77
N GLY A 110 -33.18 -19.22 0.40
CA GLY A 110 -33.73 -18.06 1.11
C GLY A 110 -32.99 -17.81 2.44
N ASP A 111 -33.30 -16.71 3.13
CA ASP A 111 -32.64 -16.32 4.39
C ASP A 111 -32.90 -17.27 5.57
N GLY A 112 -31.94 -17.34 6.49
CA GLY A 112 -32.05 -18.09 7.76
C GLY A 112 -31.19 -17.48 8.86
N ARG A 113 -31.82 -16.82 9.84
CA ARG A 113 -31.13 -16.26 11.01
C ARG A 113 -30.71 -17.36 11.98
N GLY A 114 -29.43 -17.40 12.36
CA GLY A 114 -28.89 -18.36 13.33
C GLY A 114 -28.46 -17.71 14.64
N LEU A 115 -29.38 -17.61 15.60
CA LEU A 115 -29.03 -17.39 17.01
C LEU A 115 -28.57 -18.72 17.62
N VAL A 116 -27.43 -18.72 18.32
CA VAL A 116 -27.05 -19.79 19.25
C VAL A 116 -26.48 -19.15 20.50
N VAL A 117 -27.15 -19.35 21.63
CA VAL A 117 -26.59 -19.12 22.96
C VAL A 117 -26.16 -20.48 23.52
N ALA A 118 -24.89 -20.59 23.88
CA ALA A 118 -24.39 -21.60 24.79
C ALA A 118 -23.19 -20.98 25.51
N GLY A 119 -23.40 -20.59 26.77
CA GLY A 119 -22.30 -20.34 27.70
C GLY A 119 -21.92 -21.66 28.35
N ASP A 120 -20.62 -21.89 28.51
CA ASP A 120 -20.10 -22.85 29.46
C ASP A 120 -19.03 -22.12 30.29
N GLN A 121 -19.22 -22.13 31.61
CA GLN A 121 -18.37 -21.45 32.59
C GLN A 121 -18.27 -22.34 33.83
N ASP A 122 -17.61 -23.48 33.71
CA ASP A 122 -16.76 -23.98 34.79
C ASP A 122 -15.72 -25.00 34.28
N GLY A 123 -14.53 -25.02 34.89
CA GLY A 123 -13.40 -25.78 34.32
C GLY A 123 -12.10 -25.67 35.12
N HIS A 124 -12.19 -25.85 36.44
CA HIS A 124 -11.00 -25.81 37.31
C HIS A 124 -10.01 -26.95 37.04
N VAL A 125 -8.73 -26.66 37.31
CA VAL A 125 -7.60 -27.57 37.04
C VAL A 125 -7.60 -28.77 37.97
N LEU A 126 -7.37 -29.96 37.42
CA LEU A 126 -6.73 -31.07 38.14
C LEU A 126 -5.51 -31.59 37.38
N VAL A 127 -4.40 -31.71 38.11
CA VAL A 127 -3.18 -32.41 37.68
C VAL A 127 -3.21 -33.81 38.26
N GLY A 128 -3.06 -34.83 37.42
CA GLY A 128 -2.99 -36.24 37.82
C GLY A 128 -1.82 -36.96 37.15
N HIS A 129 -1.17 -37.86 37.88
CA HIS A 129 -0.08 -38.71 37.40
C HIS A 129 -0.50 -40.19 37.41
N ALA A 130 0.40 -41.03 36.91
CA ALA A 130 0.46 -42.49 37.08
C ALA A 130 -0.43 -43.37 36.17
N ALA A 131 0.24 -43.92 35.15
CA ALA A 131 0.52 -45.35 34.99
C ALA A 131 -0.63 -46.34 34.63
N PRO A 132 -0.30 -47.48 33.96
CA PRO A 132 -1.28 -48.38 33.39
C PRO A 132 -1.66 -49.56 34.31
N LEU A 133 -2.81 -50.18 34.01
CA LEU A 133 -3.13 -51.56 34.42
C LEU A 133 -3.35 -52.42 33.17
N ALA A 134 -2.96 -53.69 33.25
CA ALA A 134 -3.02 -54.64 32.15
C ALA A 134 -3.65 -55.97 32.58
N ALA A 135 -4.77 -56.33 31.94
CA ALA A 135 -5.36 -57.68 31.85
C ALA A 135 -6.48 -57.63 30.79
N GLY A 136 -6.75 -58.67 30.00
CA GLY A 136 -6.08 -59.97 29.94
C GLY A 136 -6.47 -60.79 28.70
N TYR A 137 -5.87 -61.98 28.59
CA TYR A 137 -6.13 -63.07 27.64
C TYR A 137 -7.53 -63.70 27.95
N HIS A 138 -8.19 -64.58 27.17
CA HIS A 138 -7.71 -65.58 26.19
C HIS A 138 -8.83 -65.92 25.12
N PRO A 139 -9.09 -67.13 24.54
CA PRO A 139 -9.32 -67.24 23.08
C PRO A 139 -10.61 -68.01 22.62
N ASN A 140 -10.59 -68.48 21.36
CA ASN A 140 -11.53 -69.35 20.61
C ASN A 140 -12.65 -68.62 19.83
N GLY A 141 -12.97 -69.00 18.59
CA GLY A 141 -12.30 -70.02 17.74
C GLY A 141 -12.88 -70.13 16.31
N ARG A 142 -12.07 -70.73 15.42
CA ARG A 142 -12.31 -71.30 14.06
C ARG A 142 -13.62 -71.00 13.31
N HIS A 143 -13.52 -70.66 12.02
CA HIS A 143 -13.92 -71.55 10.91
C HIS A 143 -13.26 -71.10 9.59
N ASP A 144 -13.06 -72.04 8.65
CA ASP A 144 -12.19 -71.90 7.46
C ASP A 144 -12.96 -71.86 6.11
N TRP A 145 -12.20 -71.58 5.03
CA TRP A 145 -12.56 -71.66 3.59
C TRP A 145 -13.40 -70.47 3.06
N VAL A 146 -13.24 -69.98 1.83
CA VAL A 146 -12.80 -70.63 0.57
C VAL A 146 -11.63 -69.91 -0.13
N GLN A 147 -10.97 -70.61 -1.06
CA GLN A 147 -9.85 -70.18 -1.94
C GLN A 147 -10.37 -69.28 -3.12
N LEU A 148 -9.65 -68.89 -4.19
CA LEU A 148 -8.30 -69.17 -4.73
C LEU A 148 -7.92 -68.04 -5.72
N LEU A 149 -6.64 -67.64 -5.82
CA LEU A 149 -5.87 -67.59 -7.08
C LEU A 149 -4.41 -67.15 -6.85
N VAL A 150 -3.51 -67.59 -7.74
CA VAL A 150 -2.05 -67.47 -7.63
C VAL A 150 -1.49 -66.70 -8.82
N GLY A 151 -0.49 -65.83 -8.59
CA GLY A 151 0.20 -65.08 -9.64
C GLY A 151 1.52 -64.50 -9.15
N LEU A 152 2.60 -65.26 -9.27
CA LEU A 152 3.95 -64.89 -8.81
C LEU A 152 4.57 -63.79 -9.67
N TYR A 153 5.17 -62.77 -9.03
CA TYR A 153 6.52 -62.28 -9.37
C TYR A 153 7.13 -61.48 -8.21
N GLY A 154 8.24 -61.97 -7.65
CA GLY A 154 9.19 -61.15 -6.88
C GLY A 154 10.21 -60.49 -7.83
N ASN A 155 11.00 -59.49 -7.44
CA ASN A 155 11.59 -59.28 -6.12
C ASN A 155 12.11 -57.83 -5.91
N CYS A 156 12.48 -57.50 -4.67
CA CYS A 156 13.49 -56.50 -4.29
C CYS A 156 13.48 -55.08 -4.93
N VAL A 157 12.75 -54.15 -4.30
CA VAL A 157 13.40 -52.91 -3.79
C VAL A 157 12.96 -52.69 -2.35
N ARG A 158 13.90 -52.75 -1.40
CA ARG A 158 13.65 -52.52 0.03
C ARG A 158 14.12 -51.12 0.41
N THR A 159 13.27 -50.11 0.25
CA THR A 159 13.52 -48.74 0.71
C THR A 159 12.65 -48.41 1.92
N ASN A 160 13.25 -47.76 2.92
CA ASN A 160 12.58 -47.41 4.18
C ASN A 160 11.58 -46.25 3.98
N VAL A 161 10.36 -46.57 3.54
CA VAL A 161 9.21 -45.66 3.64
C VAL A 161 8.75 -45.64 5.09
N GLY A 162 9.42 -44.85 5.92
CA GLY A 162 8.90 -44.49 7.23
C GLY A 162 7.54 -43.82 7.05
N ARG A 163 6.50 -44.30 7.75
CA ARG A 163 5.17 -43.69 7.75
C ARG A 163 5.24 -42.30 8.37
N ALA A 164 5.48 -41.30 7.54
CA ALA A 164 5.19 -39.91 7.89
C ALA A 164 3.67 -39.78 7.94
N GLU A 165 3.10 -39.88 9.14
CA GLU A 165 1.68 -39.61 9.34
C GLU A 165 1.35 -38.21 8.80
N PRO A 166 0.29 -38.08 7.97
CA PRO A 166 -0.14 -36.76 7.50
C PRO A 166 -0.68 -35.99 8.71
N ARG A 167 0.16 -35.11 9.27
CA ARG A 167 -0.22 -34.22 10.37
C ARG A 167 -1.45 -33.42 9.98
N ALA A 168 -2.62 -33.85 10.47
CA ALA A 168 -3.87 -33.15 10.30
C ALA A 168 -3.76 -31.78 11.00
N PHE A 169 -3.55 -30.73 10.21
CA PHE A 169 -3.64 -29.37 10.72
C PHE A 169 -5.09 -29.12 11.16
N PRO A 170 -5.36 -28.71 12.43
CA PRO A 170 -6.72 -28.47 12.90
C PRO A 170 -7.32 -27.25 12.18
N LEU A 171 -8.16 -27.51 11.18
CA LEU A 171 -8.64 -26.52 10.21
C LEU A 171 -9.62 -25.48 10.80
N THR A 172 -10.18 -25.72 11.98
CA THR A 172 -11.17 -24.84 12.62
C THR A 172 -10.57 -23.57 13.25
N GLY A 173 -9.31 -23.59 13.70
CA GLY A 173 -8.67 -22.44 14.36
C GLY A 173 -8.07 -21.38 13.44
N GLY A 174 -8.10 -21.58 12.12
CA GLY A 174 -7.32 -20.80 11.15
C GLY A 174 -7.93 -19.45 10.74
N ARG A 175 -9.19 -19.44 10.28
CA ARG A 175 -9.81 -18.27 9.60
C ARG A 175 -9.80 -17.00 10.46
N GLY A 176 -10.21 -17.10 11.73
CA GLY A 176 -10.24 -15.96 12.65
C GLY A 176 -8.88 -15.30 12.91
N ARG A 177 -7.78 -16.07 12.89
CA ARG A 177 -6.42 -15.53 13.04
C ARG A 177 -5.94 -14.76 11.81
N GLY A 178 -6.38 -15.16 10.62
CA GLY A 178 -6.12 -14.44 9.37
C GLY A 178 -6.86 -13.11 9.30
N LEU A 179 -8.17 -13.12 9.58
CA LEU A 179 -9.00 -11.92 9.56
C LEU A 179 -8.56 -10.89 10.61
N ARG A 180 -8.29 -11.33 11.85
CA ARG A 180 -7.78 -10.43 12.92
C ARG A 180 -6.47 -9.75 12.54
N PHE A 181 -5.57 -10.42 11.82
CA PHE A 181 -4.34 -9.79 11.33
C PHE A 181 -4.63 -8.74 10.25
N PHE A 182 -5.48 -9.05 9.27
CA PHE A 182 -5.88 -8.08 8.25
C PHE A 182 -6.53 -6.84 8.87
N LEU A 183 -7.53 -7.01 9.72
CA LEU A 183 -8.24 -5.90 10.37
C LEU A 183 -7.32 -5.05 11.26
N LEU A 184 -6.40 -5.68 12.02
CA LEU A 184 -5.43 -4.96 12.84
C LEU A 184 -4.42 -4.17 11.97
N SER A 185 -3.86 -4.79 10.92
CA SER A 185 -2.98 -4.08 10.00
C SER A 185 -3.70 -2.96 9.26
N TRP A 186 -4.97 -3.16 8.85
CA TRP A 186 -5.78 -2.13 8.20
C TRP A 186 -6.05 -0.97 9.15
N PHE A 187 -6.50 -1.22 10.38
CA PHE A 187 -6.70 -0.17 11.39
C PHE A 187 -5.42 0.63 11.65
N LEU A 188 -4.29 -0.04 11.91
CA LEU A 188 -3.02 0.64 12.19
C LEU A 188 -2.50 1.43 10.97
N LEU A 189 -2.65 0.92 9.75
CA LEU A 189 -2.32 1.64 8.53
C LEU A 189 -3.28 2.83 8.29
N SER A 190 -4.58 2.66 8.53
CA SER A 190 -5.55 3.76 8.42
C SER A 190 -5.22 4.89 9.39
N VAL A 191 -4.84 4.59 10.63
CA VAL A 191 -4.40 5.60 11.61
C VAL A 191 -3.09 6.26 11.18
N ALA A 192 -2.10 5.50 10.70
CA ALA A 192 -0.83 6.08 10.23
C ALA A 192 -0.98 6.94 8.96
N ILE A 193 -1.82 6.52 8.02
CA ILE A 193 -2.06 7.27 6.78
C ILE A 193 -2.98 8.47 7.02
N SER A 194 -3.96 8.36 7.93
CA SER A 194 -4.75 9.51 8.40
C SER A 194 -3.93 10.46 9.28
N GLY A 195 -2.82 9.99 9.86
CA GLY A 195 -1.81 10.84 10.48
C GLY A 195 -1.30 11.86 9.48
N TRP A 196 -0.72 11.40 8.36
CA TRP A 196 -0.29 12.26 7.26
C TRP A 196 -1.41 13.20 6.78
N ALA A 197 -2.63 12.68 6.59
CA ALA A 197 -3.79 13.46 6.15
C ALA A 197 -4.07 14.72 6.98
N ILE A 198 -3.78 14.68 8.28
CA ILE A 198 -4.08 15.76 9.23
C ILE A 198 -2.81 16.55 9.61
N THR A 199 -1.63 15.92 9.61
CA THR A 199 -0.35 16.59 9.94
C THR A 199 0.29 17.37 8.79
N THR A 200 -0.30 17.34 7.60
CA THR A 200 0.11 18.12 6.44
C THR A 200 -0.93 19.22 6.20
N PRO A 201 -0.53 20.50 5.99
CA PRO A 201 -1.45 21.57 5.63
C PRO A 201 -2.31 21.22 4.40
N LEU A 202 -3.46 21.86 4.23
CA LEU A 202 -4.30 21.64 3.04
C LEU A 202 -3.51 21.93 1.76
N PHE A 203 -3.82 21.18 0.69
CA PHE A 203 -3.29 21.31 -0.66
C PHE A 203 -1.76 21.24 -0.83
N ALA A 204 -1.00 21.09 0.25
CA ALA A 204 0.47 21.09 0.24
C ALA A 204 1.09 19.86 -0.44
N SER A 205 0.31 18.88 -0.89
CA SER A 205 0.76 17.72 -1.68
C SER A 205 0.67 18.02 -3.19
N PRO A 206 1.61 17.55 -4.04
CA PRO A 206 1.67 17.98 -5.42
C PRO A 206 0.41 17.57 -6.19
N ASP A 207 -0.20 18.53 -6.86
CA ASP A 207 -1.47 18.43 -7.61
C ASP A 207 -2.73 18.12 -6.79
N GLU A 208 -2.64 18.14 -5.44
CA GLU A 208 -3.78 17.83 -4.57
C GLU A 208 -5.04 18.69 -4.79
N PRO A 209 -4.99 20.03 -4.92
CA PRO A 209 -6.21 20.81 -5.12
C PRO A 209 -6.92 20.47 -6.44
N ALA A 210 -6.19 20.25 -7.54
CA ALA A 210 -6.76 19.77 -8.79
C ALA A 210 -7.37 18.35 -8.67
N HIS A 211 -6.78 17.47 -7.84
CA HIS A 211 -7.37 16.18 -7.47
C HIS A 211 -8.62 16.32 -6.58
N VAL A 212 -8.69 17.34 -5.71
CA VAL A 212 -9.85 17.65 -4.85
C VAL A 212 -11.03 18.16 -5.68
N VAL A 213 -10.81 19.14 -6.58
CA VAL A 213 -11.80 19.60 -7.56
C VAL A 213 -12.32 18.40 -8.36
N LYS A 214 -11.43 17.54 -8.85
CA LYS A 214 -11.80 16.32 -9.58
C LYS A 214 -12.61 15.34 -8.72
N ALA A 215 -12.33 15.22 -7.43
CA ALA A 215 -13.07 14.39 -6.50
C ALA A 215 -14.49 14.93 -6.24
N ALA A 216 -14.63 16.24 -6.01
CA ALA A 216 -15.91 16.90 -5.79
C ALA A 216 -16.86 16.79 -7.01
N ALA A 217 -16.32 16.97 -8.22
CA ALA A 217 -17.05 16.85 -9.48
C ALA A 217 -17.53 15.41 -9.76
N VAL A 218 -16.63 14.42 -9.65
CA VAL A 218 -17.01 13.01 -9.89
C VAL A 218 -18.01 12.50 -8.85
N ALA A 219 -17.93 12.98 -7.59
CA ALA A 219 -18.93 12.66 -6.58
C ALA A 219 -20.32 13.26 -6.88
N ARG A 220 -20.38 14.40 -7.59
CA ARG A 220 -21.62 15.01 -8.13
C ARG A 220 -22.09 14.37 -9.44
N GLY A 221 -21.30 13.44 -10.01
CA GLY A 221 -21.62 12.68 -11.22
C GLY A 221 -20.86 13.13 -12.47
N GLU A 222 -20.04 14.19 -12.39
CA GLU A 222 -19.33 14.74 -13.55
C GLU A 222 -18.03 13.98 -13.83
N LEU A 223 -18.12 13.01 -14.75
CA LEU A 223 -17.04 12.04 -14.99
C LEU A 223 -15.81 12.60 -15.71
N THR A 224 -15.95 13.63 -16.54
CA THR A 224 -14.86 14.20 -17.36
C THR A 224 -14.86 15.71 -17.52
N GLY A 225 -15.94 16.41 -17.17
CA GLY A 225 -16.08 17.86 -17.33
C GLY A 225 -16.10 18.36 -18.78
N ARG A 226 -16.16 19.69 -18.92
CA ARG A 226 -16.00 20.40 -20.20
C ARG A 226 -14.52 20.57 -20.51
N THR A 227 -14.07 20.11 -21.68
CA THR A 227 -12.69 20.41 -22.13
C THR A 227 -12.55 21.90 -22.45
N ILE A 228 -11.44 22.50 -22.02
CA ILE A 228 -11.08 23.89 -22.30
C ILE A 228 -9.66 23.90 -22.87
N GLU A 229 -9.50 24.41 -24.08
CA GLU A 229 -8.21 24.59 -24.75
C GLU A 229 -7.65 25.98 -24.42
N GLN A 230 -6.40 26.05 -23.95
CA GLN A 230 -5.69 27.26 -23.56
C GLN A 230 -4.24 27.24 -24.11
N PRO A 231 -4.04 27.41 -25.44
CA PRO A 231 -2.73 27.25 -26.07
C PRO A 231 -1.67 28.19 -25.50
N GLY A 232 -0.43 27.70 -25.34
CA GLY A 232 0.68 28.47 -24.79
C GLY A 232 0.63 28.70 -23.27
N THR A 233 -0.28 28.05 -22.54
CA THR A 233 -0.27 27.99 -21.07
C THR A 233 0.43 26.72 -20.58
N TYR A 234 0.68 26.60 -19.27
CA TYR A 234 1.29 25.38 -18.69
C TYR A 234 0.42 24.13 -18.87
N PHE A 235 -0.91 24.27 -19.01
CA PHE A 235 -1.85 23.18 -19.26
C PHE A 235 -2.69 23.51 -20.51
N GLU A 236 -2.15 23.23 -21.71
CA GLU A 236 -2.84 23.58 -22.96
C GLU A 236 -4.26 22.99 -23.10
N ILE A 237 -4.54 21.86 -22.44
CA ILE A 237 -5.85 21.24 -22.38
C ILE A 237 -6.23 20.98 -20.93
N ILE A 238 -7.06 21.85 -20.37
CA ILE A 238 -7.61 21.74 -19.01
C ILE A 238 -9.10 21.33 -19.07
N THR A 239 -9.73 21.17 -17.91
CA THR A 239 -11.15 20.81 -17.79
C THR A 239 -11.84 21.77 -16.83
N GLY A 240 -12.98 22.34 -17.23
CA GLY A 240 -13.96 22.97 -16.33
C GLY A 240 -14.94 21.94 -15.78
N VAL A 241 -15.27 22.04 -14.50
CA VAL A 241 -16.26 21.20 -13.80
C VAL A 241 -17.15 22.07 -12.90
N GLU A 242 -18.41 21.69 -12.77
CA GLU A 242 -19.39 22.40 -11.93
C GLU A 242 -19.30 21.90 -10.47
N VAL A 243 -18.75 22.74 -9.59
CA VAL A 243 -18.58 22.49 -8.15
C VAL A 243 -18.75 23.80 -7.36
N PRO A 244 -18.93 23.76 -6.03
CA PRO A 244 -18.98 24.96 -5.21
C PRO A 244 -17.82 25.94 -5.44
N GLU A 245 -18.12 27.21 -5.68
CA GLU A 245 -17.18 28.28 -6.06
C GLU A 245 -15.97 28.38 -5.12
N TYR A 246 -16.12 28.13 -3.81
CA TYR A 246 -15.00 28.11 -2.86
C TYR A 246 -13.87 27.12 -3.24
N TYR A 247 -14.11 26.15 -4.14
CA TYR A 247 -13.05 25.30 -4.67
C TYR A 247 -12.07 26.02 -5.60
N ALA A 248 -12.39 27.20 -6.15
CA ALA A 248 -11.45 28.03 -6.89
C ALA A 248 -10.25 28.43 -6.03
N ASP A 249 -10.51 28.87 -4.79
CA ASP A 249 -9.51 29.29 -3.79
C ASP A 249 -8.50 28.18 -3.43
N SER A 250 -8.77 26.91 -3.79
CA SER A 250 -7.89 25.78 -3.48
C SER A 250 -6.54 25.80 -4.22
N MET A 251 -6.44 26.57 -5.31
CA MET A 251 -5.16 26.85 -6.00
C MET A 251 -4.26 27.73 -5.12
N ASP A 252 -4.77 28.91 -4.76
CA ASP A 252 -3.99 30.03 -4.22
C ASP A 252 -3.63 29.84 -2.73
N ASN A 253 -4.42 29.02 -2.02
CA ASN A 253 -4.34 28.80 -0.58
C ASN A 253 -2.93 28.47 -0.02
N THR A 254 -2.02 27.92 -0.83
CA THR A 254 -0.69 27.48 -0.36
C THR A 254 0.49 28.32 -0.83
N GLU A 255 0.30 29.30 -1.73
CA GLU A 255 1.41 30.00 -2.40
C GLU A 255 2.45 30.58 -1.42
N CYS A 256 2.00 31.10 -0.28
CA CYS A 256 2.84 31.77 0.70
C CYS A 256 3.98 30.88 1.25
N PHE A 257 3.75 29.59 1.48
CA PHE A 257 4.75 28.65 2.02
C PHE A 257 5.23 27.61 1.01
N LEU A 258 4.53 27.40 -0.13
CA LEU A 258 4.84 26.29 -1.04
C LEU A 258 6.26 26.42 -1.63
N GLN A 259 6.62 27.62 -2.10
CA GLN A 259 7.96 27.91 -2.63
C GLN A 259 8.96 28.39 -1.56
N LYS A 260 8.48 28.84 -0.40
CA LYS A 260 9.32 29.38 0.66
C LYS A 260 9.52 28.38 1.80
N ALA A 261 10.61 27.60 1.72
CA ALA A 261 10.92 26.55 2.69
C ALA A 261 11.12 27.04 4.14
N SER A 262 11.33 28.34 4.35
CA SER A 262 11.56 28.99 5.64
C SER A 262 10.30 29.53 6.34
N GLU A 263 9.15 29.63 5.65
CA GLU A 263 7.91 30.15 6.25
C GLU A 263 7.10 29.00 6.86
N ALA A 264 6.50 29.19 8.05
CA ALA A 264 5.50 28.25 8.57
C ALA A 264 4.23 28.24 7.70
N ALA A 265 3.39 27.22 7.87
CA ALA A 265 2.14 27.09 7.11
C ALA A 265 0.99 28.00 7.61
N ASP A 266 1.21 28.78 8.67
CA ASP A 266 0.24 29.71 9.26
C ASP A 266 -0.03 30.95 8.38
N CYS A 267 0.82 31.20 7.37
CA CYS A 267 0.60 32.26 6.39
C CYS A 267 -0.56 31.99 5.42
N ALA A 268 -1.09 30.76 5.39
CA ALA A 268 -2.16 30.35 4.50
C ALA A 268 -3.53 30.81 5.03
N PRO A 269 -4.42 31.38 4.20
CA PRO A 269 -5.76 31.74 4.63
C PRO A 269 -6.59 30.49 4.96
N ASP A 270 -7.54 30.62 5.89
CA ASP A 270 -8.49 29.55 6.21
C ASP A 270 -9.30 29.14 4.97
N PHE A 271 -9.24 27.85 4.60
CA PHE A 271 -10.04 27.31 3.50
C PHE A 271 -11.49 27.10 3.97
N ALA A 272 -12.25 28.19 3.93
CA ALA A 272 -13.66 28.28 4.34
C ALA A 272 -14.62 28.08 3.17
N ALA A 273 -15.82 27.59 3.46
CA ALA A 273 -16.92 27.46 2.50
C ALA A 273 -17.62 28.82 2.31
N GLY A 274 -16.94 29.76 1.66
CA GLY A 274 -17.36 31.16 1.54
C GLY A 274 -18.57 31.37 0.62
N ASP A 275 -18.52 30.82 -0.59
CA ASP A 275 -19.67 30.72 -1.50
C ASP A 275 -19.87 29.25 -1.91
N ASN A 276 -21.08 28.75 -1.64
CA ASN A 276 -21.51 27.38 -1.90
C ASN A 276 -22.33 27.24 -3.20
N ARG A 277 -22.42 28.29 -4.02
CA ARG A 277 -22.98 28.19 -5.37
C ARG A 277 -22.14 27.25 -6.24
N ASP A 278 -22.77 26.40 -7.05
CA ASP A 278 -22.02 25.70 -8.10
C ASP A 278 -21.55 26.71 -9.18
N ALA A 279 -20.33 26.53 -9.65
CA ALA A 279 -19.65 27.31 -10.67
C ALA A 279 -18.56 26.49 -11.39
N GLU A 280 -18.11 26.96 -12.55
CA GLU A 280 -17.09 26.27 -13.37
C GLU A 280 -15.66 26.47 -12.82
N VAL A 281 -15.21 25.53 -11.98
CA VAL A 281 -13.82 25.49 -11.46
C VAL A 281 -12.95 24.62 -12.36
N GLN A 282 -11.69 25.03 -12.57
CA GLN A 282 -10.78 24.33 -13.50
C GLN A 282 -9.91 23.26 -12.81
N THR A 283 -9.61 22.17 -13.53
CA THR A 283 -8.69 21.11 -13.09
C THR A 283 -7.97 20.44 -14.27
N TRP A 284 -6.65 20.29 -14.18
CA TRP A 284 -5.84 19.51 -15.15
C TRP A 284 -6.01 17.99 -15.00
N ILE A 285 -6.84 17.56 -14.05
CA ILE A 285 -7.05 16.15 -13.70
C ILE A 285 -8.47 15.68 -14.13
N GLY A 286 -9.22 16.57 -14.78
CA GLY A 286 -10.55 16.32 -15.37
C GLY A 286 -10.67 15.00 -16.14
N ARG A 287 -9.62 14.62 -16.89
CA ARG A 287 -9.61 13.43 -17.75
C ARG A 287 -9.21 12.11 -17.07
N TYR A 288 -8.76 12.12 -15.81
CA TYR A 288 -8.31 10.89 -15.13
C TYR A 288 -9.46 9.90 -14.86
N PRO A 289 -9.19 8.57 -14.80
CA PRO A 289 -10.20 7.55 -14.52
C PRO A 289 -11.01 7.81 -13.23
N PRO A 290 -12.35 7.72 -13.24
CA PRO A 290 -13.20 8.22 -12.17
C PRO A 290 -13.23 7.33 -10.91
N LEU A 291 -12.75 6.08 -10.97
CA LEU A 291 -12.92 5.07 -9.91
C LEU A 291 -12.40 5.52 -8.53
N TYR A 292 -11.25 6.19 -8.49
CA TYR A 292 -10.67 6.73 -7.25
C TYR A 292 -11.53 7.89 -6.70
N TYR A 293 -11.86 8.83 -7.57
CA TYR A 293 -12.57 10.07 -7.26
C TYR A 293 -14.02 9.84 -6.81
N ALA A 294 -14.72 8.87 -7.41
CA ALA A 294 -16.08 8.48 -7.03
C ALA A 294 -16.19 7.92 -5.60
N ILE A 295 -15.09 7.43 -5.03
CA ILE A 295 -15.04 6.97 -3.63
C ILE A 295 -14.54 8.10 -2.73
N VAL A 296 -13.43 8.74 -3.12
CA VAL A 296 -12.73 9.72 -2.29
C VAL A 296 -13.47 11.05 -2.17
N GLY A 297 -14.25 11.45 -3.18
CA GLY A 297 -15.00 12.71 -3.19
C GLY A 297 -16.29 12.72 -2.37
N LEU A 298 -16.80 11.55 -1.94
CA LEU A 298 -18.07 11.43 -1.20
C LEU A 298 -18.24 12.36 0.01
N PRO A 299 -17.21 12.71 0.80
CA PRO A 299 -17.34 13.67 1.90
C PRO A 299 -17.76 15.08 1.47
N SER A 300 -17.47 15.50 0.23
CA SER A 300 -17.92 16.79 -0.33
C SER A 300 -19.41 16.86 -0.69
N LEU A 301 -20.17 15.79 -0.42
CA LEU A 301 -21.63 15.76 -0.55
C LEU A 301 -22.34 15.98 0.80
N VAL A 302 -21.59 16.04 1.91
CA VAL A 302 -22.11 16.10 3.29
C VAL A 302 -21.32 17.05 4.20
N SER A 303 -20.29 17.71 3.68
CA SER A 303 -19.44 18.67 4.38
C SER A 303 -18.68 19.53 3.38
N ASP A 304 -18.34 20.76 3.76
CA ASP A 304 -17.74 21.77 2.88
C ASP A 304 -16.36 22.24 3.39
N GLY A 305 -15.65 23.01 2.56
CA GLY A 305 -14.39 23.67 2.90
C GLY A 305 -13.32 22.72 3.46
N THR A 306 -12.62 23.16 4.50
CA THR A 306 -11.60 22.38 5.21
C THR A 306 -12.10 20.99 5.67
N ALA A 307 -13.36 20.90 6.13
CA ALA A 307 -13.93 19.63 6.59
C ALA A 307 -14.11 18.63 5.43
N ALA A 308 -14.55 19.10 4.26
CA ALA A 308 -14.65 18.28 3.06
C ALA A 308 -13.31 17.66 2.67
N VAL A 309 -12.25 18.48 2.59
CA VAL A 309 -10.93 18.05 2.11
C VAL A 309 -10.26 17.09 3.09
N LEU A 310 -10.33 17.36 4.40
CA LEU A 310 -9.84 16.41 5.42
C LEU A 310 -10.65 15.11 5.40
N GLY A 311 -11.97 15.18 5.17
CA GLY A 311 -12.82 14.01 4.94
C GLY A 311 -12.35 13.18 3.74
N MET A 312 -12.14 13.81 2.58
CA MET A 312 -11.62 13.14 1.38
C MET A 312 -10.27 12.46 1.66
N ARG A 313 -9.33 13.17 2.30
CA ARG A 313 -8.02 12.63 2.69
C ARG A 313 -8.14 11.40 3.59
N VAL A 314 -9.06 11.39 4.56
CA VAL A 314 -9.31 10.23 5.43
C VAL A 314 -9.93 9.06 4.66
N VAL A 315 -10.82 9.30 3.70
CA VAL A 315 -11.33 8.23 2.83
C VAL A 315 -10.22 7.65 1.93
N SER A 316 -9.37 8.50 1.35
CA SER A 316 -8.15 8.10 0.63
C SER A 316 -7.24 7.24 1.52
N ALA A 317 -7.04 7.66 2.77
CA ALA A 317 -6.21 6.97 3.75
C ALA A 317 -6.73 5.56 4.08
N VAL A 318 -8.02 5.43 4.40
CA VAL A 318 -8.66 4.15 4.72
C VAL A 318 -8.67 3.20 3.52
N LEU A 319 -8.89 3.73 2.30
CA LEU A 319 -8.85 2.96 1.06
C LEU A 319 -7.43 2.41 0.80
N CYS A 320 -6.41 3.28 0.79
CA CYS A 320 -5.02 2.89 0.54
C CYS A 320 -4.50 1.92 1.62
N ALA A 321 -4.82 2.17 2.90
CA ALA A 321 -4.52 1.29 4.02
C ALA A 321 -5.09 -0.13 3.82
N GLY A 322 -6.26 -0.26 3.18
CA GLY A 322 -6.88 -1.55 2.86
C GLY A 322 -6.02 -2.40 1.92
N PHE A 323 -5.48 -1.79 0.85
CA PHE A 323 -4.58 -2.48 -0.09
C PHE A 323 -3.23 -2.82 0.54
N PHE A 324 -2.63 -1.91 1.32
CA PHE A 324 -1.40 -2.21 2.09
C PHE A 324 -1.63 -3.35 3.10
N ALA A 325 -2.74 -3.35 3.85
CA ALA A 325 -3.07 -4.42 4.79
C ALA A 325 -3.34 -5.77 4.10
N LEU A 326 -4.02 -5.75 2.94
CA LEU A 326 -4.23 -6.92 2.09
C LEU A 326 -2.89 -7.51 1.62
N GLY A 327 -1.95 -6.66 1.22
CA GLY A 327 -0.59 -7.06 0.84
C GLY A 327 0.19 -7.68 2.01
N LEU A 328 0.23 -7.03 3.17
CA LEU A 328 0.89 -7.58 4.37
C LEU A 328 0.27 -8.91 4.81
N TRP A 329 -1.06 -9.06 4.74
CA TRP A 329 -1.77 -10.32 5.00
C TRP A 329 -1.40 -11.40 3.97
N ALA A 330 -1.31 -11.05 2.69
CA ALA A 330 -0.89 -11.95 1.63
C ALA A 330 0.57 -12.41 1.80
N LEU A 331 1.47 -11.54 2.25
CA LEU A 331 2.85 -11.90 2.58
C LEU A 331 2.93 -12.80 3.82
N ARG A 332 2.20 -12.48 4.90
CA ARG A 332 2.15 -13.28 6.14
C ARG A 332 1.66 -14.71 5.89
N THR A 333 0.75 -14.90 4.94
CA THR A 333 0.21 -16.21 4.54
C THR A 333 1.08 -16.98 3.54
N SER A 334 2.23 -16.43 3.13
CA SER A 334 3.20 -17.11 2.25
C SER A 334 4.09 -18.12 2.99
N ARG A 335 4.74 -19.01 2.24
CA ARG A 335 5.64 -20.06 2.74
C ARG A 335 6.78 -19.56 3.65
N HIS A 336 7.25 -18.34 3.44
CA HIS A 336 8.28 -17.67 4.25
C HIS A 336 7.75 -16.39 4.91
N GLY A 337 6.47 -16.43 5.33
CA GLY A 337 5.69 -15.26 5.71
C GLY A 337 6.22 -14.38 6.85
N ARG A 338 7.22 -14.84 7.62
CA ARG A 338 7.89 -13.99 8.63
C ARG A 338 8.80 -12.94 7.97
N VAL A 339 9.79 -13.41 7.21
CA VAL A 339 10.78 -12.55 6.55
C VAL A 339 10.18 -11.84 5.34
N MET A 340 9.20 -12.46 4.66
CA MET A 340 8.41 -11.78 3.64
C MET A 340 7.60 -10.61 4.22
N LEU A 341 6.99 -10.74 5.40
CA LEU A 341 6.25 -9.64 6.03
C LEU A 341 7.16 -8.46 6.38
N ALA A 342 8.38 -8.71 6.87
CA ALA A 342 9.37 -7.66 7.11
C ALA A 342 9.86 -6.99 5.82
N ALA A 343 10.02 -7.74 4.72
CA ALA A 343 10.34 -7.17 3.41
C ALA A 343 9.17 -6.33 2.85
N GLY A 344 7.93 -6.74 3.11
CA GLY A 344 6.74 -5.93 2.82
C GLY A 344 6.72 -4.62 3.61
N TRP A 345 7.04 -4.67 4.91
CA TRP A 345 7.13 -3.46 5.73
C TRP A 345 8.26 -2.52 5.27
N LEU A 346 9.43 -3.05 4.92
CA LEU A 346 10.54 -2.29 4.33
C LEU A 346 10.19 -1.63 2.97
N ALA A 347 9.26 -2.21 2.21
CA ALA A 347 8.78 -1.63 0.96
C ALA A 347 7.80 -0.46 1.17
N VAL A 348 7.06 -0.42 2.28
CA VAL A 348 6.15 0.69 2.59
C VAL A 348 6.98 1.90 3.05
N THR A 349 7.43 2.71 2.10
CA THR A 349 8.23 3.91 2.34
C THR A 349 7.40 5.04 2.95
N PRO A 350 8.01 6.03 3.64
CA PRO A 350 7.33 7.24 4.06
C PRO A 350 6.53 7.92 2.93
N THR A 351 7.09 8.02 1.71
CA THR A 351 6.38 8.54 0.53
C THR A 351 5.10 7.75 0.24
N ALA A 352 5.13 6.42 0.37
CA ALA A 352 3.96 5.56 0.12
C ALA A 352 2.83 5.78 1.15
N LEU A 353 3.16 6.10 2.41
CA LEU A 353 2.16 6.49 3.42
C LEU A 353 1.68 7.93 3.23
N PHE A 354 2.57 8.86 2.87
CA PHE A 354 2.24 10.26 2.57
C PHE A 354 1.19 10.34 1.45
N PHE A 355 1.47 9.78 0.27
CA PHE A 355 0.52 9.85 -0.86
C PHE A 355 -0.80 9.12 -0.60
N GLY A 356 -0.81 8.10 0.26
CA GLY A 356 -2.06 7.46 0.68
C GLY A 356 -2.95 8.38 1.53
N GLY A 357 -2.37 9.36 2.23
CA GLY A 357 -3.08 10.29 3.12
C GLY A 357 -3.50 11.59 2.45
N MET A 358 -3.22 11.75 1.16
CA MET A 358 -3.56 12.93 0.37
C MET A 358 -4.71 12.59 -0.59
N VAL A 359 -5.41 13.60 -1.09
CA VAL A 359 -6.32 13.44 -2.24
C VAL A 359 -5.45 13.40 -3.49
N ASN A 360 -4.90 12.24 -3.80
CA ASN A 360 -4.02 12.03 -4.95
C ASN A 360 -4.10 10.57 -5.43
N SER A 361 -4.46 10.39 -6.70
CA SER A 361 -4.57 9.06 -7.33
C SER A 361 -3.30 8.19 -7.21
N SER A 362 -2.11 8.80 -7.07
CA SER A 362 -0.84 8.09 -6.83
C SER A 362 -0.90 7.21 -5.56
N GLY A 363 -1.63 7.62 -4.53
CA GLY A 363 -1.75 6.86 -3.27
C GLY A 363 -2.38 5.47 -3.50
N LEU A 364 -3.50 5.43 -4.23
CA LEU A 364 -4.15 4.19 -4.61
C LEU A 364 -3.29 3.36 -5.57
N GLU A 365 -2.60 4.03 -6.51
CA GLU A 365 -1.72 3.39 -7.49
C GLU A 365 -0.58 2.61 -6.81
N ILE A 366 0.11 3.26 -5.86
CA ILE A 366 1.20 2.67 -5.06
C ILE A 366 0.66 1.51 -4.21
N ALA A 367 -0.47 1.70 -3.53
CA ALA A 367 -1.06 0.69 -2.65
C ALA A 367 -1.56 -0.54 -3.42
N ALA A 368 -2.20 -0.34 -4.58
CA ALA A 368 -2.65 -1.41 -5.48
C ALA A 368 -1.47 -2.15 -6.13
N GLY A 369 -0.41 -1.45 -6.51
CA GLY A 369 0.85 -2.03 -6.98
C GLY A 369 1.49 -2.93 -5.91
N PHE A 370 1.64 -2.42 -4.68
CA PHE A 370 2.13 -3.18 -3.52
C PHE A 370 1.29 -4.44 -3.27
N ALA A 371 -0.04 -4.31 -3.22
CA ALA A 371 -0.94 -5.44 -3.00
C ALA A 371 -0.81 -6.50 -4.11
N THR A 372 -0.69 -6.07 -5.37
CA THR A 372 -0.49 -6.94 -6.53
C THR A 372 0.81 -7.73 -6.45
N TRP A 373 1.94 -7.09 -6.12
CA TRP A 373 3.19 -7.79 -5.83
C TRP A 373 3.02 -8.80 -4.68
N CYS A 374 2.44 -8.38 -3.56
CA CYS A 374 2.27 -9.22 -2.38
C CYS A 374 1.40 -10.47 -2.65
N LEU A 375 0.34 -10.33 -3.45
CA LEU A 375 -0.57 -11.40 -3.81
C LEU A 375 0.04 -12.35 -4.84
N LEU A 376 0.64 -11.83 -5.92
CA LEU A 376 1.07 -12.63 -7.05
C LEU A 376 2.48 -13.22 -6.90
N VAL A 377 3.43 -12.57 -6.21
CA VAL A 377 4.81 -13.07 -6.07
C VAL A 377 4.86 -14.48 -5.45
N PRO A 378 4.17 -14.80 -4.34
CA PRO A 378 4.18 -16.17 -3.82
C PRO A 378 3.42 -17.16 -4.73
N LEU A 379 2.44 -16.69 -5.51
CA LEU A 379 1.61 -17.53 -6.37
C LEU A 379 2.38 -18.05 -7.60
N VAL A 380 3.19 -17.20 -8.25
CA VAL A 380 4.05 -17.62 -9.39
C VAL A 380 5.23 -18.50 -8.95
N ARG A 381 5.60 -18.41 -7.65
CA ARG A 381 6.72 -19.12 -7.02
C ARG A 381 6.35 -20.49 -6.46
N ASP A 382 5.18 -20.63 -5.83
CA ASP A 382 4.72 -21.86 -5.17
C ASP A 382 3.19 -22.02 -5.27
N PRO A 383 2.65 -22.33 -6.46
CA PRO A 383 1.20 -22.41 -6.69
C PRO A 383 0.52 -23.57 -5.94
N ALA A 384 1.28 -24.58 -5.48
CA ALA A 384 0.74 -25.71 -4.75
C ALA A 384 0.53 -25.42 -3.25
N ALA A 385 1.28 -24.47 -2.66
CA ALA A 385 1.21 -24.15 -1.23
C ALA A 385 0.03 -23.24 -0.84
N HIS A 386 -0.82 -22.80 -1.78
CA HIS A 386 -1.72 -21.68 -1.60
C HIS A 386 -3.15 -21.94 -2.09
N HIS A 387 -4.12 -21.22 -1.51
CA HIS A 387 -5.52 -21.21 -1.96
C HIS A 387 -5.65 -20.43 -3.29
N VAL A 388 -5.20 -21.05 -4.39
CA VAL A 388 -4.97 -20.41 -5.70
C VAL A 388 -6.12 -19.50 -6.12
N ARG A 389 -7.36 -20.00 -6.17
CA ARG A 389 -8.52 -19.24 -6.68
C ARG A 389 -8.72 -17.91 -5.97
N GLY A 390 -8.74 -17.90 -4.64
CA GLY A 390 -8.97 -16.67 -3.86
C GLY A 390 -7.80 -15.69 -3.92
N ARG A 391 -6.56 -16.20 -3.84
CA ARG A 391 -5.35 -15.38 -3.91
C ARG A 391 -5.14 -14.76 -5.31
N LEU A 392 -5.45 -15.54 -6.36
CA LEU A 392 -5.42 -15.10 -7.74
C LEU A 392 -6.52 -14.07 -8.02
N ALA A 393 -7.77 -14.33 -7.64
CA ALA A 393 -8.87 -13.39 -7.84
C ALA A 393 -8.58 -12.04 -7.16
N ALA A 394 -8.10 -12.06 -5.92
CA ALA A 394 -7.65 -10.85 -5.24
C ALA A 394 -6.49 -10.16 -5.98
N GLY A 395 -5.44 -10.88 -6.36
CA GLY A 395 -4.28 -10.31 -7.06
C GLY A 395 -4.58 -9.76 -8.46
N MET A 396 -5.55 -10.34 -9.16
CA MET A 396 -6.06 -9.79 -10.42
C MET A 396 -6.96 -8.57 -10.17
N THR A 397 -7.76 -8.56 -9.09
CA THR A 397 -8.57 -7.40 -8.72
C THR A 397 -7.68 -6.20 -8.36
N THR A 398 -6.59 -6.40 -7.59
CA THR A 398 -5.64 -5.32 -7.29
C THR A 398 -4.88 -4.84 -8.53
N ALA A 399 -4.59 -5.74 -9.48
CA ALA A 399 -4.00 -5.38 -10.76
C ALA A 399 -4.98 -4.57 -11.65
N VAL A 400 -6.28 -4.88 -11.62
CA VAL A 400 -7.32 -4.11 -12.31
C VAL A 400 -7.49 -2.72 -11.71
N VAL A 401 -7.47 -2.59 -10.38
CA VAL A 401 -7.48 -1.29 -9.70
C VAL A 401 -6.26 -0.46 -10.12
N LEU A 402 -5.04 -1.05 -10.05
CA LEU A 402 -3.82 -0.40 -10.56
C LEU A 402 -4.01 0.10 -12.00
N LEU A 403 -4.39 -0.79 -12.94
CA LEU A 403 -4.62 -0.46 -14.35
C LEU A 403 -5.59 0.71 -14.58
N ASN A 404 -6.55 0.91 -13.69
CA ASN A 404 -7.61 1.92 -13.80
C ASN A 404 -7.44 3.08 -12.79
N THR A 405 -6.24 3.29 -12.25
CA THR A 405 -5.97 4.43 -11.34
C THR A 405 -5.49 5.67 -12.09
N ARG A 406 -4.56 5.55 -13.04
CA ARG A 406 -4.01 6.65 -13.85
C ARG A 406 -3.63 6.20 -15.26
N PRO A 407 -3.39 7.13 -16.22
CA PRO A 407 -2.96 6.77 -17.58
C PRO A 407 -1.64 5.98 -17.61
N GLY A 408 -0.64 6.41 -16.82
CA GLY A 408 0.66 5.74 -16.74
C GLY A 408 0.63 4.34 -16.09
N SER A 409 -0.43 4.01 -15.34
CA SER A 409 -0.51 2.75 -14.58
C SER A 409 -0.51 1.51 -15.49
N GLY A 410 -0.92 1.65 -16.76
CA GLY A 410 -0.84 0.60 -17.78
C GLY A 410 0.58 0.06 -17.98
N LEU A 411 1.56 0.97 -18.09
CA LEU A 411 2.98 0.62 -18.24
C LEU A 411 3.52 -0.08 -16.99
N LEU A 412 3.17 0.43 -15.81
CA LEU A 412 3.61 -0.13 -14.53
C LEU A 412 3.05 -1.54 -14.33
N ALA A 413 1.75 -1.75 -14.58
CA ALA A 413 1.11 -3.06 -14.51
C ALA A 413 1.72 -4.07 -15.50
N LEU A 414 2.05 -3.63 -16.72
CA LEU A 414 2.76 -4.46 -17.70
C LEU A 414 4.15 -4.87 -17.21
N LEU A 415 4.95 -3.94 -16.67
CA LEU A 415 6.28 -4.23 -16.15
C LEU A 415 6.25 -5.19 -14.93
N ILE A 416 5.27 -5.03 -14.04
CA ILE A 416 4.99 -5.98 -12.95
C ILE A 416 4.64 -7.36 -13.53
N ALA A 417 3.78 -7.43 -14.54
CA ALA A 417 3.39 -8.68 -15.19
C ALA A 417 4.59 -9.38 -15.86
N VAL A 418 5.46 -8.65 -16.58
CA VAL A 418 6.69 -9.21 -17.17
C VAL A 418 7.64 -9.76 -16.08
N CYS A 419 7.83 -9.03 -14.98
CA CYS A 419 8.64 -9.52 -13.85
C CYS A 419 8.06 -10.79 -13.20
N LEU A 420 6.73 -10.87 -13.08
CA LEU A 420 6.04 -12.07 -12.60
C LEU A 420 6.19 -13.25 -13.57
N VAL A 421 6.10 -13.01 -14.89
CA VAL A 421 6.33 -14.00 -15.96
C VAL A 421 7.76 -14.56 -15.93
N VAL A 422 8.78 -13.70 -15.83
CA VAL A 422 10.20 -14.10 -15.74
C VAL A 422 10.51 -14.90 -14.46
N MET A 423 9.78 -14.62 -13.38
CA MET A 423 9.91 -15.32 -12.09
C MET A 423 9.13 -16.64 -12.02
N ALA A 424 8.13 -16.85 -12.89
CA ALA A 424 7.19 -17.94 -12.80
C ALA A 424 7.82 -19.32 -13.01
N THR A 425 7.36 -20.29 -12.22
CA THR A 425 7.86 -21.67 -12.27
C THR A 425 7.25 -22.47 -13.43
N ARG A 426 7.92 -23.56 -13.86
CA ARG A 426 7.35 -24.49 -14.86
C ARG A 426 6.07 -25.15 -14.33
N GLU A 427 5.98 -25.30 -13.01
CA GLU A 427 4.83 -25.77 -12.24
C GLU A 427 3.66 -24.79 -12.34
N PHE A 428 3.91 -23.50 -12.19
CA PHE A 428 2.92 -22.45 -12.41
C PHE A 428 2.37 -22.48 -13.84
N TRP A 429 3.23 -22.50 -14.86
CA TRP A 429 2.77 -22.52 -16.26
C TRP A 429 1.98 -23.78 -16.61
N ARG A 430 2.39 -24.96 -16.15
CA ARG A 430 1.59 -26.19 -16.28
C ARG A 430 0.21 -26.05 -15.62
N ALA A 431 0.15 -25.53 -14.39
CA ALA A 431 -1.12 -25.35 -13.68
C ALA A 431 -2.01 -24.28 -14.33
N ALA A 432 -1.43 -23.19 -14.85
CA ALA A 432 -2.15 -22.09 -15.49
C ALA A 432 -2.80 -22.51 -16.81
N LEU A 433 -2.09 -23.30 -17.63
CA LEU A 433 -2.56 -23.77 -18.93
C LEU A 433 -3.50 -24.97 -18.83
N ALA A 434 -3.30 -25.88 -17.87
CA ALA A 434 -4.09 -27.11 -17.76
C ALA A 434 -5.41 -26.94 -16.98
N GLU A 435 -5.49 -25.99 -16.03
CA GLU A 435 -6.63 -25.92 -15.11
C GLU A 435 -7.60 -24.76 -15.42
N ARG A 436 -8.88 -25.07 -15.64
CA ARG A 436 -9.94 -24.06 -15.80
C ARG A 436 -10.11 -23.10 -14.60
N ARG A 437 -9.45 -23.35 -13.46
CA ARG A 437 -9.51 -22.50 -12.25
C ARG A 437 -8.90 -21.10 -12.40
N TRP A 438 -8.06 -20.88 -13.41
CA TRP A 438 -7.42 -19.59 -13.66
C TRP A 438 -8.31 -18.67 -14.51
N VAL A 439 -9.14 -19.24 -15.40
CA VAL A 439 -9.97 -18.52 -16.37
C VAL A 439 -10.76 -17.35 -15.74
N PRO A 440 -11.52 -17.51 -14.63
CA PRO A 440 -12.33 -16.39 -14.11
C PRO A 440 -11.50 -15.18 -13.68
N ALA A 441 -10.28 -15.39 -13.17
CA ALA A 441 -9.41 -14.29 -12.75
C ALA A 441 -8.62 -13.69 -13.92
N SER A 442 -8.27 -14.50 -14.94
CA SER A 442 -7.80 -14.00 -16.23
C SER A 442 -8.87 -13.14 -16.91
N THR A 443 -10.15 -13.51 -16.84
CA THR A 443 -11.28 -12.71 -17.32
C THR A 443 -11.42 -11.39 -16.57
N ILE A 444 -11.28 -11.37 -15.22
CA ILE A 444 -11.24 -10.12 -14.45
C ILE A 444 -10.12 -9.19 -14.96
N GLY A 445 -8.89 -9.73 -15.12
CA GLY A 445 -7.76 -8.96 -15.65
C GLY A 445 -7.99 -8.42 -17.07
N ALA A 446 -8.55 -9.25 -17.97
CA ALA A 446 -8.85 -8.87 -19.33
C ALA A 446 -9.93 -7.77 -19.40
N ILE A 447 -11.01 -7.87 -18.63
CA ILE A 447 -12.04 -6.84 -18.54
C ILE A 447 -11.44 -5.52 -18.05
N GLY A 448 -10.66 -5.54 -16.96
CA GLY A 448 -10.04 -4.32 -16.43
C GLY A 448 -9.01 -3.68 -17.37
N ALA A 449 -8.31 -4.47 -18.19
CA ALA A 449 -7.43 -3.96 -19.25
C ALA A 449 -8.22 -3.35 -20.41
N VAL A 450 -9.36 -3.94 -20.80
CA VAL A 450 -10.28 -3.37 -21.81
C VAL A 450 -10.89 -2.06 -21.30
N CYS A 451 -11.31 -1.98 -20.04
CA CYS A 451 -11.80 -0.73 -19.45
C CYS A 451 -10.74 0.38 -19.44
N ALA A 452 -9.51 0.06 -19.01
CA ALA A 452 -8.41 1.03 -19.00
C ALA A 452 -8.04 1.51 -20.42
N GLY A 453 -7.96 0.59 -21.39
CA GLY A 453 -7.71 0.91 -22.80
C GLY A 453 -8.83 1.73 -23.44
N ALA A 454 -10.09 1.40 -23.14
CA ALA A 454 -11.25 2.17 -23.62
C ALA A 454 -11.26 3.59 -23.06
N TRP A 455 -10.96 3.78 -21.77
CA TRP A 455 -10.85 5.13 -21.18
C TRP A 455 -9.70 5.94 -21.80
N LEU A 456 -8.52 5.32 -21.94
CA LEU A 456 -7.35 5.95 -22.56
C LEU A 456 -7.65 6.44 -23.99
N LEU A 457 -8.32 5.62 -24.80
CA LEU A 457 -8.66 5.94 -26.20
C LEU A 457 -9.86 6.90 -26.35
N ALA A 458 -10.82 6.88 -25.42
CA ALA A 458 -12.04 7.69 -25.53
C ALA A 458 -11.92 9.09 -24.91
N VAL A 459 -11.03 9.27 -23.92
CA VAL A 459 -10.93 10.51 -23.14
C VAL A 459 -9.61 11.25 -23.37
N ASP A 460 -8.58 10.58 -23.93
CA ASP A 460 -7.19 11.05 -24.02
C ASP A 460 -6.74 11.86 -22.79
N PRO A 461 -6.50 11.19 -21.65
CA PRO A 461 -5.96 11.81 -20.46
C PRO A 461 -4.46 12.17 -20.55
N THR A 462 -3.80 11.88 -21.67
CA THR A 462 -2.42 12.33 -21.96
C THR A 462 -2.38 13.76 -22.49
N ALA A 463 -3.47 14.23 -23.11
CA ALA A 463 -3.63 15.62 -23.55
C ALA A 463 -3.55 16.66 -22.42
N SER A 464 -3.96 16.31 -21.18
CA SER A 464 -3.90 17.20 -20.01
C SER A 464 -2.61 17.07 -19.19
N LEU A 465 -1.51 16.62 -19.81
CA LEU A 465 -0.18 16.73 -19.19
C LEU A 465 0.31 18.16 -19.31
N GLY A 466 0.61 18.80 -18.17
CA GLY A 466 1.19 20.13 -18.16
C GLY A 466 2.71 20.13 -18.23
N GLY A 467 3.28 21.24 -18.67
CA GLY A 467 4.71 21.40 -18.85
C GLY A 467 5.11 22.80 -19.35
N ILE A 468 6.41 23.01 -19.56
CA ILE A 468 6.94 24.20 -20.21
C ILE A 468 7.83 23.74 -21.36
N PRO A 469 7.58 24.18 -22.61
CA PRO A 469 8.44 23.83 -23.74
C PRO A 469 9.88 24.32 -23.54
N ASP A 470 10.85 23.42 -23.70
CA ASP A 470 12.28 23.74 -23.77
C ASP A 470 12.89 23.12 -25.03
N SER A 471 13.16 23.97 -26.02
CA SER A 471 13.74 23.56 -27.30
C SER A 471 15.13 22.93 -27.16
N LYS A 472 15.84 23.13 -26.03
CA LYS A 472 17.11 22.42 -25.74
C LYS A 472 16.90 20.93 -25.48
N LEU A 473 15.73 20.55 -24.95
CA LEU A 473 15.33 19.16 -24.72
C LEU A 473 14.79 18.48 -25.99
N GLY A 474 14.73 19.19 -27.13
CA GLY A 474 14.52 18.61 -28.44
C GLY A 474 15.71 17.78 -28.95
N ASP A 475 16.93 18.00 -28.43
CA ASP A 475 18.02 17.04 -28.62
C ASP A 475 17.91 15.87 -27.64
N VAL A 476 17.81 14.67 -28.21
CA VAL A 476 17.74 13.40 -27.48
C VAL A 476 18.96 13.20 -26.56
N SER A 477 20.16 13.68 -26.95
CA SER A 477 21.36 13.50 -26.10
C SER A 477 21.33 14.39 -24.86
N THR A 478 20.88 15.63 -25.02
CA THR A 478 20.70 16.63 -23.97
C THR A 478 19.57 16.23 -23.02
N ALA A 479 18.41 15.83 -23.56
CA ALA A 479 17.28 15.33 -22.77
C ALA A 479 17.64 14.07 -21.98
N LEU A 480 18.37 13.12 -22.58
CA LEU A 480 18.86 11.92 -21.90
C LEU A 480 19.85 12.27 -20.78
N GLY A 481 20.80 13.18 -21.03
CA GLY A 481 21.77 13.63 -20.01
C GLY A 481 21.09 14.30 -18.81
N ALA A 482 20.15 15.21 -19.06
CA ALA A 482 19.37 15.89 -18.02
C ALA A 482 18.48 14.91 -17.23
N ALA A 483 17.77 14.00 -17.92
CA ALA A 483 16.96 12.96 -17.29
C ALA A 483 17.79 12.00 -16.41
N ILE A 484 18.99 11.62 -16.87
CA ILE A 484 19.94 10.84 -16.06
C ILE A 484 20.36 11.62 -14.81
N GLY A 485 20.67 12.91 -14.93
CA GLY A 485 20.99 13.79 -13.79
C GLY A 485 19.89 13.83 -12.71
N LEU A 486 18.62 13.84 -13.13
CA LEU A 486 17.46 13.82 -12.22
C LEU A 486 17.22 12.47 -11.52
N THR A 487 17.86 11.38 -11.94
CA THR A 487 17.70 10.04 -11.33
C THR A 487 17.91 10.05 -9.82
N GLY A 488 18.91 10.79 -9.33
CA GLY A 488 19.19 10.92 -7.90
C GLY A 488 18.09 11.64 -7.11
N ARG A 489 17.30 12.51 -7.76
CA ARG A 489 16.11 13.15 -7.20
C ARG A 489 14.94 12.15 -7.17
N TYR A 490 14.66 11.48 -8.29
CA TYR A 490 13.56 10.49 -8.39
C TYR A 490 13.68 9.36 -7.35
N VAL A 491 14.90 8.94 -6.98
CA VAL A 491 15.13 7.95 -5.92
C VAL A 491 14.84 8.50 -4.53
N LYS A 492 15.24 9.75 -4.22
CA LYS A 492 14.91 10.39 -2.93
C LYS A 492 13.40 10.53 -2.78
N GLU A 493 12.72 10.98 -3.83
CA GLU A 493 11.26 11.14 -3.88
C GLU A 493 10.51 9.84 -3.61
N GLN A 494 10.97 8.70 -4.13
CA GLN A 494 10.39 7.38 -3.85
C GLN A 494 10.52 6.93 -2.38
N LEU A 495 11.53 7.44 -1.66
CA LEU A 495 11.82 7.08 -0.28
C LEU A 495 11.11 8.02 0.71
N ALA A 496 11.47 9.30 0.70
CA ALA A 496 11.00 10.27 1.69
C ALA A 496 11.22 11.73 1.22
N VAL A 497 10.39 12.17 0.29
CA VAL A 497 10.15 13.60 0.01
C VAL A 497 8.66 13.85 0.09
N PHE A 498 8.28 14.92 0.80
CA PHE A 498 6.88 15.29 1.10
C PHE A 498 6.62 16.74 0.66
N GLY A 499 5.38 17.18 0.88
CA GLY A 499 4.89 18.45 0.34
C GLY A 499 4.89 18.47 -1.18
N ALA A 500 4.94 19.65 -1.81
CA ALA A 500 5.13 19.84 -3.24
C ALA A 500 6.58 19.58 -3.66
N LEU A 501 7.10 18.40 -3.31
CA LEU A 501 8.49 17.95 -3.47
C LEU A 501 9.54 18.82 -2.74
N ASN A 502 9.10 19.71 -1.85
CA ASN A 502 9.92 20.68 -1.13
C ASN A 502 10.41 20.18 0.26
N VAL A 503 9.82 19.12 0.83
CA VAL A 503 10.19 18.60 2.15
C VAL A 503 11.00 17.30 2.03
N THR A 504 12.31 17.41 1.80
CA THR A 504 13.21 16.24 1.79
C THR A 504 13.60 15.82 3.20
N LEU A 505 13.45 14.53 3.53
CA LEU A 505 13.91 13.97 4.81
C LEU A 505 15.43 14.03 4.97
N HIS A 506 15.91 14.28 6.20
CA HIS A 506 17.32 14.33 6.54
C HIS A 506 18.13 13.13 5.99
N GLY A 507 19.27 13.42 5.36
CA GLY A 507 20.03 12.48 4.54
C GLY A 507 20.42 11.17 5.23
N LEU A 508 20.64 11.18 6.55
CA LEU A 508 20.89 9.98 7.34
C LEU A 508 19.79 8.92 7.17
N PHE A 509 18.51 9.31 7.25
CA PHE A 509 17.39 8.37 7.14
C PHE A 509 17.17 7.88 5.71
N LEU A 510 17.43 8.73 4.71
CA LEU A 510 17.44 8.34 3.30
C LEU A 510 18.52 7.28 3.02
N VAL A 511 19.74 7.47 3.55
CA VAL A 511 20.84 6.50 3.45
C VAL A 511 20.53 5.20 4.19
N LEU A 512 19.91 5.27 5.38
CA LEU A 512 19.52 4.08 6.15
C LEU A 512 18.43 3.26 5.43
N LEU A 513 17.37 3.90 4.93
CA LEU A 513 16.28 3.21 4.23
C LEU A 513 16.70 2.71 2.84
N GLY A 514 17.30 3.59 2.03
CA GLY A 514 17.80 3.25 0.70
C GLY A 514 18.91 2.20 0.76
N GLY A 515 19.82 2.29 1.73
CA GLY A 515 20.86 1.31 1.99
C GLY A 515 20.31 -0.05 2.43
N ALA A 516 19.29 -0.08 3.29
CA ALA A 516 18.61 -1.33 3.67
C ALA A 516 17.95 -2.02 2.46
N ILE A 517 17.28 -1.26 1.60
CA ILE A 517 16.68 -1.77 0.36
C ILE A 517 17.78 -2.28 -0.60
N ALA A 518 18.83 -1.49 -0.83
CA ALA A 518 19.95 -1.84 -1.71
C ALA A 518 20.68 -3.12 -1.24
N LEU A 519 20.98 -3.24 0.06
CA LEU A 519 21.62 -4.43 0.64
C LEU A 519 20.73 -5.68 0.50
N LEU A 520 19.42 -5.56 0.66
CA LEU A 520 18.49 -6.66 0.43
C LEU A 520 18.42 -7.05 -1.06
N VAL A 521 18.37 -6.08 -1.98
CA VAL A 521 18.43 -6.31 -3.43
C VAL A 521 19.72 -7.00 -3.84
N LEU A 522 20.88 -6.53 -3.37
CA LEU A 522 22.19 -7.15 -3.59
C LEU A 522 22.23 -8.59 -3.04
N ALA A 523 21.73 -8.82 -1.83
CA ALA A 523 21.64 -10.16 -1.25
C ALA A 523 20.75 -11.09 -2.08
N GLY A 524 19.63 -10.58 -2.62
CA GLY A 524 18.75 -11.32 -3.54
C GLY A 524 19.41 -11.64 -4.88
N LEU A 525 20.10 -10.67 -5.48
CA LEU A 525 20.85 -10.81 -6.72
C LEU A 525 21.99 -11.83 -6.58
N VAL A 526 22.74 -11.81 -5.46
CA VAL A 526 23.82 -12.79 -5.22
C VAL A 526 23.26 -14.17 -4.89
N ARG A 527 22.36 -14.30 -3.90
CA ARG A 527 21.96 -15.59 -3.31
C ARG A 527 20.78 -16.29 -4.00
N GLY A 528 20.05 -15.62 -4.90
CA GLY A 528 18.80 -16.13 -5.48
C GLY A 528 18.92 -17.24 -6.55
N ARG A 529 17.79 -17.87 -6.91
CA ARG A 529 17.66 -18.73 -8.10
C ARG A 529 17.56 -17.90 -9.38
N ALA A 530 17.96 -18.46 -10.52
CA ALA A 530 18.13 -17.74 -11.79
C ALA A 530 16.90 -16.91 -12.22
N GLY A 531 15.70 -17.51 -12.36
CA GLY A 531 14.50 -16.77 -12.78
C GLY A 531 14.14 -15.60 -11.86
N THR A 532 14.23 -15.77 -10.53
CA THR A 532 13.98 -14.67 -9.59
C THR A 532 15.11 -13.63 -9.57
N ARG A 533 16.36 -14.02 -9.85
CA ARG A 533 17.48 -13.07 -10.07
C ARG A 533 17.27 -12.25 -11.34
N TRP A 534 16.80 -12.87 -12.43
CA TRP A 534 16.48 -12.15 -13.67
C TRP A 534 15.30 -11.20 -13.50
N ALA A 535 14.23 -11.63 -12.84
CA ALA A 535 13.11 -10.74 -12.51
C ALA A 535 13.52 -9.58 -11.60
N LEU A 536 14.39 -9.81 -10.62
CA LEU A 536 14.94 -8.77 -9.74
C LEU A 536 15.87 -7.80 -10.49
N GLY A 537 16.73 -8.31 -11.37
CA GLY A 537 17.60 -7.49 -12.22
C GLY A 537 16.81 -6.65 -13.22
N LEU A 538 15.80 -7.23 -13.87
CA LEU A 538 14.87 -6.51 -14.74
C LEU A 538 14.13 -5.40 -13.98
N LEU A 539 13.59 -5.71 -12.80
CA LEU A 539 12.89 -4.73 -11.96
C LEU A 539 13.81 -3.58 -11.51
N LEU A 540 15.07 -3.90 -11.17
CA LEU A 540 16.08 -2.91 -10.80
C LEU A 540 16.42 -2.00 -11.98
N VAL A 541 16.70 -2.57 -13.16
CA VAL A 541 16.99 -1.81 -14.39
C VAL A 541 15.78 -0.96 -14.79
N ALA A 542 14.57 -1.51 -14.80
CA ALA A 542 13.35 -0.77 -15.12
C ALA A 542 13.11 0.41 -14.17
N SER A 543 13.42 0.27 -12.87
CA SER A 543 13.29 1.33 -11.86
C SER A 543 14.20 2.55 -12.11
N PHE A 544 15.24 2.41 -12.95
CA PHE A 544 16.11 3.51 -13.38
C PHE A 544 15.85 3.93 -14.83
N VAL A 545 15.65 2.97 -15.74
CA VAL A 545 15.51 3.24 -17.18
C VAL A 545 14.15 3.82 -17.53
N VAL A 546 13.05 3.39 -16.89
CA VAL A 546 11.70 3.87 -17.23
C VAL A 546 11.50 5.37 -16.92
N PRO A 547 11.89 5.90 -15.74
CA PRO A 547 11.88 7.34 -15.46
C PRO A 547 12.65 8.19 -16.49
N VAL A 548 13.76 7.66 -16.99
CA VAL A 548 14.65 8.36 -17.92
C VAL A 548 14.07 8.34 -19.34
N VAL A 549 13.70 7.16 -19.86
CA VAL A 549 13.32 6.97 -21.26
C VAL A 549 11.89 7.40 -21.56
N SER A 550 10.95 7.23 -20.63
CA SER A 550 9.52 7.46 -20.91
C SER A 550 9.15 8.93 -21.15
N GLN A 551 9.94 9.88 -20.64
CA GLN A 551 9.70 11.31 -20.81
C GLN A 551 10.43 11.92 -22.04
N ILE A 552 11.37 11.21 -22.67
CA ILE A 552 12.13 11.74 -23.83
C ILE A 552 11.23 12.11 -25.02
N PRO A 553 10.18 11.34 -25.41
CA PRO A 553 9.36 11.66 -26.57
C PRO A 553 8.57 12.97 -26.48
N SER A 554 8.39 13.51 -25.28
CA SER A 554 7.67 14.77 -25.00
C SER A 554 8.53 15.79 -24.26
N ALA A 555 9.86 15.58 -24.21
CA ALA A 555 10.75 16.40 -23.40
C ALA A 555 10.90 17.82 -23.96
N ALA A 556 10.76 18.00 -25.28
CA ALA A 556 10.77 19.31 -25.93
C ALA A 556 9.54 20.15 -25.59
N ASP A 557 8.37 19.51 -25.50
CA ASP A 557 7.07 20.17 -25.40
C ASP A 557 6.63 20.37 -23.94
N LEU A 558 6.93 19.40 -23.06
CA LEU A 558 6.52 19.42 -21.65
C LEU A 558 7.68 19.63 -20.67
N GLY A 559 8.92 19.41 -21.09
CA GLY A 559 10.06 19.30 -20.20
C GLY A 559 10.11 17.95 -19.45
N LEU A 560 10.98 17.86 -18.43
CA LEU A 560 11.24 16.61 -17.69
C LEU A 560 10.31 16.46 -16.48
N ILE A 561 9.02 16.21 -16.76
CA ILE A 561 7.92 16.22 -15.77
C ILE A 561 7.84 14.99 -14.85
N TRP A 562 8.75 14.01 -14.98
CA TRP A 562 8.70 12.79 -14.15
C TRP A 562 8.93 13.09 -12.66
N GLN A 563 8.20 12.40 -11.79
CA GLN A 563 8.34 12.46 -10.34
C GLN A 563 8.45 11.05 -9.76
N GLY A 564 9.21 10.87 -8.68
CA GLY A 564 9.47 9.55 -8.08
C GLY A 564 8.22 8.72 -7.78
N ARG A 565 7.11 9.37 -7.40
CA ARG A 565 5.80 8.72 -7.16
C ARG A 565 5.30 7.89 -8.35
N TYR A 566 5.62 8.26 -9.59
CA TYR A 566 5.21 7.53 -10.80
C TYR A 566 5.96 6.20 -10.99
N GLY A 567 7.20 6.08 -10.45
CA GLY A 567 7.96 4.82 -10.49
C GLY A 567 7.61 3.86 -9.34
N LEU A 568 7.07 4.41 -8.25
CA LEU A 568 6.91 3.70 -6.98
C LEU A 568 5.99 2.46 -7.02
N PRO A 569 4.84 2.42 -7.74
CA PRO A 569 4.01 1.21 -7.84
C PRO A 569 4.74 -0.02 -8.41
N MET A 570 5.75 0.21 -9.26
CA MET A 570 6.66 -0.83 -9.74
C MET A 570 7.79 -1.07 -8.73
N SER A 571 8.56 -0.05 -8.38
CA SER A 571 9.81 -0.20 -7.60
C SER A 571 9.60 -0.67 -6.16
N ILE A 572 8.40 -0.46 -5.60
CA ILE A 572 7.96 -1.03 -4.31
C ILE A 572 8.00 -2.57 -4.30
N GLY A 573 8.04 -3.21 -5.47
CA GLY A 573 8.30 -4.64 -5.60
C GLY A 573 9.72 -5.07 -5.23
N LEU A 574 10.72 -4.17 -5.23
CA LEU A 574 12.14 -4.51 -5.07
C LEU A 574 12.44 -5.30 -3.78
N PRO A 575 12.04 -4.86 -2.57
CA PRO A 575 12.27 -5.65 -1.35
C PRO A 575 11.53 -6.99 -1.35
N ILE A 576 10.33 -7.03 -1.93
CA ILE A 576 9.47 -8.22 -1.99
C ILE A 576 10.10 -9.28 -2.90
N VAL A 577 10.50 -8.91 -4.12
CA VAL A 577 11.16 -9.81 -5.07
C VAL A 577 12.56 -10.20 -4.57
N ALA A 578 13.30 -9.29 -3.93
CA ALA A 578 14.61 -9.58 -3.36
C ALA A 578 14.54 -10.60 -2.21
N MET A 579 13.57 -10.48 -1.29
CA MET A 579 13.35 -11.46 -0.22
C MET A 579 12.86 -12.81 -0.77
N ALA A 580 12.00 -12.80 -1.80
CA ALA A 580 11.61 -14.01 -2.53
C ALA A 580 12.81 -14.68 -3.25
N ALA A 581 13.78 -13.90 -3.74
CA ALA A 581 15.04 -14.40 -4.30
C ALA A 581 15.91 -15.03 -3.19
N LEU A 582 16.17 -14.32 -2.10
CA LEU A 582 17.03 -14.75 -1.00
C LEU A 582 16.57 -16.08 -0.37
N THR A 583 15.28 -16.15 -0.04
CA THR A 583 14.63 -17.36 0.51
C THR A 583 14.57 -18.52 -0.49
N SER A 584 14.60 -18.26 -1.80
CA SER A 584 14.43 -19.30 -2.84
C SER A 584 15.47 -20.42 -2.81
N ARG A 585 16.73 -20.13 -2.41
CA ARG A 585 17.78 -21.15 -2.25
C ARG A 585 17.95 -21.64 -0.82
N HIS A 586 17.98 -20.71 0.15
CA HIS A 586 18.46 -20.98 1.51
C HIS A 586 17.34 -21.10 2.56
N GLY A 587 16.08 -20.82 2.20
CA GLY A 587 14.96 -20.77 3.15
C GLY A 587 15.04 -19.59 4.12
N GLU A 588 14.52 -19.78 5.34
CA GLU A 588 14.63 -18.81 6.45
C GLU A 588 15.89 -19.11 7.27
N ASP A 589 17.06 -18.68 6.77
CA ASP A 589 18.33 -18.80 7.52
C ASP A 589 18.42 -17.80 8.70
N ARG A 590 19.32 -18.07 9.65
CA ARG A 590 19.46 -17.23 10.87
C ARG A 590 19.78 -15.77 10.52
N LEU A 591 20.66 -15.53 9.54
CA LEU A 591 21.08 -14.19 9.16
C LEU A 591 19.88 -13.40 8.60
N THR A 592 19.18 -13.96 7.62
CA THR A 592 17.98 -13.37 7.01
C THR A 592 16.93 -13.02 8.07
N ARG A 593 16.74 -13.89 9.07
CA ARG A 593 15.80 -13.68 10.18
C ARG A 593 16.23 -12.57 11.15
N TRP A 594 17.51 -12.51 11.52
CA TRP A 594 18.02 -11.45 12.40
C TRP A 594 18.07 -10.10 11.69
N SER A 595 18.47 -10.06 10.42
CA SER A 595 18.39 -8.84 9.59
C SER A 595 16.94 -8.35 9.46
N ALA A 596 15.97 -9.23 9.19
CA ALA A 596 14.55 -8.84 9.16
C ALA A 596 14.07 -8.28 10.51
N LEU A 597 14.52 -8.84 11.64
CA LEU A 597 14.16 -8.35 12.97
C LEU A 597 14.79 -6.98 13.28
N ALA A 598 16.04 -6.74 12.84
CA ALA A 598 16.72 -5.45 13.01
C ALA A 598 16.20 -4.34 12.07
N LEU A 599 15.79 -4.68 10.85
CA LEU A 599 15.23 -3.75 9.89
C LEU A 599 13.81 -3.29 10.25
N THR A 600 13.04 -4.11 10.97
CA THR A 600 11.66 -3.77 11.36
C THR A 600 11.53 -2.49 12.21
N PRO A 601 12.31 -2.30 13.31
CA PRO A 601 12.32 -1.04 14.06
C PRO A 601 13.06 0.09 13.33
N LEU A 602 14.01 -0.20 12.43
CA LEU A 602 14.65 0.83 11.61
C LEU A 602 13.62 1.53 10.71
N VAL A 603 12.76 0.77 10.04
CA VAL A 603 11.66 1.30 9.22
C VAL A 603 10.69 2.12 10.08
N ALA A 604 10.38 1.66 11.29
CA ALA A 604 9.57 2.42 12.25
C ALA A 604 10.19 3.80 12.58
N GLY A 605 11.49 3.82 12.90
CA GLY A 605 12.22 5.04 13.19
C GLY A 605 12.29 6.01 12.01
N VAL A 606 12.44 5.51 10.78
CA VAL A 606 12.41 6.33 9.56
C VAL A 606 11.03 6.95 9.31
N HIS A 607 9.93 6.22 9.56
CA HIS A 607 8.57 6.77 9.48
C HIS A 607 8.30 7.84 10.55
N VAL A 608 8.73 7.61 11.79
CA VAL A 608 8.60 8.60 12.88
C VAL A 608 9.44 9.85 12.58
N ALA A 609 10.67 9.68 12.10
CA ALA A 609 11.53 10.78 11.68
C ALA A 609 10.93 11.55 10.49
N ALA A 610 10.30 10.88 9.53
CA ALA A 610 9.62 11.50 8.40
C ALA A 610 8.48 12.44 8.86
N LEU A 611 7.60 11.97 9.75
CA LEU A 611 6.52 12.78 10.29
C LEU A 611 7.08 13.98 11.08
N PHE A 612 8.06 13.76 11.96
CA PHE A 612 8.69 14.82 12.73
C PHE A 612 9.34 15.90 11.84
N TRP A 613 10.03 15.49 10.77
CA TRP A 613 10.68 16.41 9.83
C TRP A 613 9.65 17.25 9.07
N SER A 614 8.49 16.67 8.74
CA SER A 614 7.37 17.39 8.13
C SER A 614 6.69 18.35 9.10
N LEU A 615 6.50 17.96 10.36
CA LEU A 615 5.92 18.80 11.40
C LEU A 615 6.82 19.99 11.76
N TRP A 616 8.15 19.78 11.81
CA TRP A 616 9.12 20.89 11.96
C TRP A 616 8.99 21.86 10.77
N ARG A 617 9.07 21.35 9.54
CA ARG A 617 8.95 22.16 8.32
C ARG A 617 7.71 23.04 8.34
N TYR A 618 6.53 22.50 8.64
CA TYR A 618 5.29 23.28 8.58
C TYR A 618 5.05 24.15 9.83
N GLY A 619 5.49 23.71 11.01
CA GLY A 619 5.29 24.43 12.28
C GLY A 619 6.24 25.60 12.55
N TYR A 620 7.45 25.59 11.99
CA TYR A 620 8.49 26.61 12.22
C TYR A 620 9.24 27.07 10.95
N GLY A 621 9.02 26.43 9.80
CA GLY A 621 9.90 26.58 8.64
C GLY A 621 11.27 25.89 8.82
N PHE A 622 12.06 25.86 7.74
CA PHE A 622 13.48 25.45 7.79
C PHE A 622 14.40 26.67 7.94
N GLY A 623 15.45 26.51 8.75
CA GLY A 623 16.40 27.58 9.10
C GLY A 623 16.18 28.14 10.51
N VAL A 624 14.95 28.04 11.02
CA VAL A 624 14.62 28.40 12.41
C VAL A 624 15.01 27.24 13.35
N PRO A 625 15.79 27.49 14.41
CA PRO A 625 16.07 26.49 15.44
C PRO A 625 14.80 26.02 16.18
N LEU A 626 14.75 24.73 16.54
CA LEU A 626 13.65 24.21 17.35
C LEU A 626 13.55 24.97 18.68
N PHE A 627 12.33 25.41 18.99
CA PHE A 627 11.97 26.14 20.21
C PHE A 627 12.62 27.54 20.40
N SER A 628 13.28 28.13 19.38
CA SER A 628 13.75 29.53 19.46
C SER A 628 12.63 30.55 19.21
N VAL A 629 11.53 30.11 18.61
CA VAL A 629 10.28 30.87 18.41
C VAL A 629 9.10 30.01 18.92
N PRO A 630 7.92 30.60 19.19
CA PRO A 630 6.69 29.83 19.41
C PRO A 630 6.38 28.91 18.23
N LEU A 631 5.61 27.84 18.46
CA LEU A 631 5.11 26.99 17.38
C LEU A 631 4.01 27.76 16.64
N GLU A 632 4.28 28.19 15.41
CA GLU A 632 3.40 29.08 14.63
C GLU A 632 2.21 28.28 14.10
N TRP A 633 2.45 27.29 13.25
CA TRP A 633 1.38 26.42 12.74
C TRP A 633 1.22 25.14 13.57
N THR A 634 -0.04 24.71 13.79
CA THR A 634 -0.36 23.39 14.35
C THR A 634 -1.42 22.65 13.52
N PRO A 635 -1.31 21.32 13.38
CA PRO A 635 -2.31 20.53 12.67
C PRO A 635 -3.61 20.42 13.48
N PRO A 636 -4.77 20.19 12.84
CA PRO A 636 -6.04 19.94 13.52
C PRO A 636 -5.93 18.83 14.58
N GLY A 637 -6.41 19.11 15.79
CA GLY A 637 -6.25 18.19 16.94
C GLY A 637 -4.85 18.18 17.58
N THR A 638 -3.95 19.10 17.18
CA THR A 638 -2.59 19.30 17.68
C THR A 638 -1.76 18.02 17.78
N TRP A 639 -1.40 17.57 18.98
CA TRP A 639 -0.51 16.43 19.21
C TRP A 639 -1.21 15.06 19.12
N THR A 640 -2.53 15.01 19.05
CA THR A 640 -3.30 13.74 19.05
C THR A 640 -2.96 12.86 17.85
N MET A 641 -3.00 13.41 16.63
CA MET A 641 -2.70 12.66 15.40
C MET A 641 -1.20 12.32 15.25
N PRO A 642 -0.24 13.21 15.56
CA PRO A 642 1.17 12.84 15.66
C PRO A 642 1.45 11.67 16.63
N VAL A 643 0.86 11.68 17.83
CA VAL A 643 1.02 10.58 18.79
C VAL A 643 0.35 9.30 18.27
N ALA A 644 -0.85 9.40 17.70
CA ALA A 644 -1.55 8.26 17.11
C ALA A 644 -0.75 7.61 15.96
N PHE A 645 -0.11 8.41 15.11
CA PHE A 645 0.81 7.94 14.07
C PHE A 645 1.99 7.16 14.67
N VAL A 646 2.69 7.75 15.64
CA VAL A 646 3.88 7.12 16.27
C VAL A 646 3.49 5.80 16.94
N VAL A 647 2.37 5.76 17.64
CA VAL A 647 1.81 4.54 18.24
C VAL A 647 1.45 3.52 17.16
N ALA A 648 0.77 3.92 16.08
CA ALA A 648 0.31 3.00 15.03
C ALA A 648 1.46 2.36 14.24
N VAL A 649 2.45 3.16 13.82
CA VAL A 649 3.68 2.70 13.15
C VAL A 649 4.50 1.78 14.06
N SER A 650 4.62 2.12 15.35
CA SER A 650 5.34 1.30 16.33
C SER A 650 4.62 -0.03 16.60
N ALA A 651 3.30 -0.01 16.76
CA ALA A 651 2.48 -1.20 16.97
C ALA A 651 2.48 -2.12 15.72
N LEU A 652 2.40 -1.55 14.52
CA LEU A 652 2.50 -2.31 13.27
C LEU A 652 3.88 -2.97 13.14
N SER A 653 4.95 -2.24 13.48
CA SER A 653 6.31 -2.77 13.53
C SER A 653 6.46 -3.89 14.57
N ALA A 654 5.85 -3.77 15.75
CA ALA A 654 5.79 -4.85 16.73
C ALA A 654 5.01 -6.09 16.21
N VAL A 655 3.92 -5.88 15.47
CA VAL A 655 3.12 -6.94 14.83
C VAL A 655 3.88 -7.67 13.70
N VAL A 656 4.78 -6.95 13.01
CA VAL A 656 5.74 -7.50 12.02
C VAL A 656 6.90 -8.24 12.70
N ALA A 657 7.44 -7.70 13.79
CA ALA A 657 8.57 -8.27 14.54
C ALA A 657 8.20 -9.52 15.37
N PHE A 658 7.00 -9.55 15.96
CA PHE A 658 6.53 -10.64 16.82
C PHE A 658 6.77 -12.06 16.26
N PRO A 659 6.37 -12.40 15.00
CA PRO A 659 6.64 -13.73 14.45
C PRO A 659 8.12 -14.03 14.18
N LEU A 660 9.00 -13.02 14.13
CA LEU A 660 10.45 -13.18 13.95
C LEU A 660 11.19 -13.51 15.27
N VAL A 661 10.61 -13.22 16.44
CA VAL A 661 11.22 -13.55 17.73
C VAL A 661 11.22 -15.08 17.95
N PRO A 662 12.37 -15.72 18.28
CA PRO A 662 12.40 -17.15 18.60
C PRO A 662 11.82 -17.42 20.01
N PRO A 663 10.96 -18.45 20.18
CA PRO A 663 10.22 -18.67 21.42
C PRO A 663 11.13 -18.99 22.61
N ARG A 664 10.78 -18.54 23.82
CA ARG A 664 11.60 -18.65 25.04
C ARG A 664 12.14 -20.06 25.36
N SER A 665 11.49 -21.13 24.89
CA SER A 665 11.98 -22.51 25.02
C SER A 665 13.28 -22.80 24.24
N SER A 666 13.58 -22.10 23.15
CA SER A 666 14.89 -22.22 22.47
C SER A 666 16.02 -21.54 23.22
N TRP A 667 15.72 -20.56 24.08
CA TRP A 667 16.70 -19.84 24.89
C TRP A 667 17.09 -20.65 26.13
N ARG A 668 16.15 -21.37 26.77
CA ARG A 668 16.51 -22.32 27.85
C ARG A 668 17.47 -23.42 27.38
N ARG A 669 17.37 -23.84 26.11
CA ARG A 669 18.33 -24.79 25.48
C ARG A 669 19.70 -24.18 25.18
N TRP A 670 19.95 -22.91 25.53
CA TRP A 670 21.28 -22.31 25.60
C TRP A 670 21.79 -22.20 27.04
N SER A 671 20.92 -21.93 28.03
CA SER A 671 21.31 -21.85 29.44
C SER A 671 21.58 -23.23 30.06
N THR A 672 20.89 -24.29 29.63
CA THR A 672 21.11 -25.66 30.12
C THR A 672 21.96 -26.47 29.13
N GLY A 673 23.27 -26.21 29.16
CA GLY A 673 24.31 -27.16 28.79
C GLY A 673 24.47 -27.54 27.31
N ARG A 674 25.69 -27.29 26.79
CA ARG A 674 26.37 -28.34 26.02
C ARG A 674 26.86 -29.43 26.97
N SER A 675 25.95 -30.17 27.59
CA SER A 675 26.31 -31.49 28.13
C SER A 675 26.64 -32.36 26.91
N VAL A 676 27.93 -32.51 26.64
CA VAL A 676 28.41 -33.53 25.69
C VAL A 676 27.78 -34.85 26.14
N PRO A 677 27.16 -35.64 25.25
CA PRO A 677 26.69 -36.97 25.64
C PRO A 677 27.94 -37.74 26.08
N ALA A 678 28.02 -38.04 27.38
CA ALA A 678 29.08 -38.90 27.89
C ALA A 678 29.02 -40.20 27.08
N ARG A 679 30.13 -40.57 26.44
CA ARG A 679 30.24 -41.90 25.85
C ARG A 679 29.97 -42.89 26.99
N ALA A 680 29.02 -43.78 26.79
CA ALA A 680 29.04 -45.03 27.53
C ALA A 680 30.39 -45.67 27.23
N VAL A 681 31.23 -45.80 28.26
CA VAL A 681 32.41 -46.64 28.21
C VAL A 681 31.90 -48.00 28.64
N ASP A 682 31.67 -48.87 27.67
CA ASP A 682 31.35 -50.26 27.96
C ASP A 682 32.54 -50.88 28.75
N PRO A 683 32.29 -51.57 29.87
CA PRO A 683 33.36 -52.16 30.65
C PRO A 683 33.99 -53.31 29.85
N VAL A 684 35.21 -53.09 29.37
CA VAL A 684 36.02 -54.13 28.72
C VAL A 684 36.26 -55.26 29.72
N GLY A 685 36.07 -56.50 29.27
CA GLY A 685 36.17 -57.69 30.11
C GLY A 685 37.58 -57.93 30.65
N THR A 686 37.64 -58.63 31.78
CA THR A 686 38.88 -59.19 32.33
C THR A 686 39.30 -60.41 31.51
N GLU A 687 40.42 -60.33 30.81
CA GLU A 687 41.13 -61.51 30.31
C GLU A 687 42.46 -61.68 31.06
N ASP A 688 42.66 -62.88 31.60
CA ASP A 688 43.88 -63.36 32.24
C ASP A 688 44.72 -64.12 31.19
N VAL A 689 46.01 -63.81 31.08
CA VAL A 689 47.07 -64.69 30.54
C VAL A 689 48.44 -64.08 30.84
N ARG A 690 49.47 -64.94 30.91
CA ARG A 690 50.78 -64.67 31.54
C ARG A 690 51.89 -64.30 30.54
N ASP A 691 53.01 -63.82 31.09
CA ASP A 691 54.24 -63.45 30.40
C ASP A 691 54.85 -64.58 29.55
N PRO A 692 55.71 -64.23 28.58
CA PRO A 692 57.10 -64.66 28.72
C PRO A 692 58.16 -63.55 28.46
N GLU A 693 59.41 -63.89 28.77
CA GLU A 693 60.59 -63.02 28.89
C GLU A 693 61.42 -62.91 27.54
N PRO A 694 62.68 -62.41 27.45
CA PRO A 694 62.99 -61.33 26.49
C PRO A 694 64.12 -61.62 25.47
N ALA A 695 64.34 -60.71 24.50
CA ALA A 695 65.62 -60.57 23.78
C ALA A 695 65.82 -59.21 23.06
N ALA A 696 67.08 -58.92 22.74
CA ALA A 696 67.70 -57.80 21.99
C ALA A 696 66.99 -57.32 20.69
N GLY A 697 67.35 -56.18 20.05
CA GLY A 697 68.37 -55.15 20.35
C GLY A 697 68.96 -54.51 19.06
N SER A 698 69.75 -53.42 19.19
CA SER A 698 70.29 -52.52 18.12
C SER A 698 69.23 -51.70 17.32
N ALA A 699 69.31 -50.38 17.06
CA ALA A 699 70.37 -49.37 16.78
C ALA A 699 70.70 -49.20 15.28
N THR A 700 71.06 -48.03 14.72
CA THR A 700 71.31 -46.63 15.21
C THR A 700 70.25 -45.66 14.59
N ALA A 701 70.31 -44.32 14.45
CA ALA A 701 71.22 -43.17 14.73
C ALA A 701 70.32 -41.88 14.90
N ILE A 702 70.65 -40.70 15.49
CA ILE A 702 71.88 -39.96 15.88
C ILE A 702 72.50 -39.11 14.74
N PRO A 703 72.80 -37.78 14.89
CA PRO A 703 72.41 -36.75 15.88
C PRO A 703 71.65 -35.57 15.18
N LYS A 704 71.78 -34.22 15.34
CA LYS A 704 72.51 -33.13 16.09
C LYS A 704 71.64 -31.82 15.84
N GLU A 705 71.62 -30.66 16.53
CA GLU A 705 72.13 -30.09 17.80
C GLU A 705 71.31 -28.80 18.20
N PRO A 706 71.67 -27.79 19.05
CA PRO A 706 70.73 -27.37 20.13
C PRO A 706 70.57 -25.85 20.49
N ALA A 707 69.88 -25.62 21.63
CA ALA A 707 70.00 -24.55 22.66
C ALA A 707 69.28 -23.17 22.46
N THR A 708 68.26 -22.72 23.21
CA THR A 708 67.98 -22.57 24.68
C THR A 708 68.91 -21.58 25.44
N PRO A 709 68.50 -20.96 26.59
CA PRO A 709 67.20 -20.38 27.03
C PRO A 709 67.31 -19.08 27.92
N ARG A 710 66.19 -18.42 28.31
CA ARG A 710 65.79 -17.95 29.69
C ARG A 710 64.66 -16.88 29.75
N VAL A 711 64.16 -16.63 30.97
CA VAL A 711 62.90 -15.99 31.49
C VAL A 711 63.21 -15.57 32.98
N PRO A 712 62.64 -14.55 33.70
CA PRO A 712 61.22 -14.06 33.76
C PRO A 712 60.90 -12.52 33.90
N ASP A 713 59.61 -12.20 33.77
CA ASP A 713 58.67 -11.32 34.56
C ASP A 713 58.86 -9.79 34.89
N ASP A 714 57.71 -9.20 35.31
CA ASP A 714 57.38 -7.86 35.88
C ASP A 714 57.56 -6.58 34.99
N GLY A 715 56.77 -5.50 35.15
CA GLY A 715 55.53 -5.29 35.93
C GLY A 715 55.09 -3.80 36.07
N ALA A 716 53.79 -3.51 35.92
CA ALA A 716 53.07 -2.22 36.21
C ALA A 716 53.51 -0.92 35.48
N GLY A 717 52.71 0.17 35.58
CA GLY A 717 53.10 1.53 35.11
C GLY A 717 51.99 2.45 34.57
N THR A 718 51.42 3.31 35.43
CA THR A 718 50.33 4.27 35.15
C THR A 718 50.68 5.53 34.34
N ALA A 719 49.71 5.99 33.52
CA ALA A 719 49.27 7.39 33.30
C ALA A 719 50.24 8.49 32.77
N GLY A 720 49.66 9.41 31.98
CA GLY A 720 50.27 10.69 31.57
C GLY A 720 49.49 11.38 30.45
N ALA A 721 49.32 12.71 30.51
CA ALA A 721 48.65 13.52 29.48
C ALA A 721 49.54 14.69 29.05
N GLY A 722 49.48 15.11 27.79
CA GLY A 722 50.29 16.24 27.28
C GLY A 722 50.15 16.50 25.77
N VAL A 723 49.76 17.74 25.45
CA VAL A 723 49.62 18.43 24.14
C VAL A 723 50.24 19.82 24.37
N PRO A 724 50.89 20.57 23.42
CA PRO A 724 50.69 20.61 21.94
C PRO A 724 51.98 20.77 21.06
N SER A 725 51.78 20.99 19.75
CA SER A 725 52.27 22.16 18.95
C SER A 725 53.11 21.91 17.66
N HIS A 726 52.72 22.61 16.57
CA HIS A 726 53.46 23.14 15.38
C HIS A 726 54.53 22.28 14.63
N ASP A 727 54.78 22.39 13.31
CA ASP A 727 54.09 23.04 12.16
C ASP A 727 54.65 22.49 10.80
N LEU A 728 54.15 23.04 9.66
CA LEU A 728 54.44 22.79 8.22
C LEU A 728 53.31 21.99 7.52
N ALA A 729 52.56 22.46 6.50
CA ALA A 729 52.83 23.33 5.32
C ALA A 729 53.71 22.63 4.26
N GLU A 730 53.40 22.58 2.96
CA GLU A 730 52.34 23.17 2.10
C GLU A 730 51.76 22.05 1.17
N ASN A 731 50.65 22.18 0.41
CA ASN A 731 50.51 23.03 -0.78
C ASN A 731 49.06 23.10 -1.34
N ILE A 732 48.79 24.03 -2.26
CA ILE A 732 47.45 24.39 -2.78
C ILE A 732 47.39 24.30 -4.32
N VAL A 733 46.26 23.83 -4.87
CA VAL A 733 45.58 24.18 -6.17
C VAL A 733 44.39 23.20 -6.27
N SER A 734 43.10 23.56 -6.17
CA SER A 734 42.25 24.63 -6.73
C SER A 734 41.70 24.31 -8.14
N GLY A 735 40.38 24.45 -8.31
CA GLY A 735 39.67 24.07 -9.55
C GLY A 735 38.18 23.77 -9.33
N GLY A 736 37.34 24.81 -9.38
CA GLY A 736 35.87 24.68 -9.42
C GLY A 736 35.34 24.64 -10.88
N PRO A 737 34.07 25.01 -11.18
CA PRO A 737 33.20 25.89 -10.38
C PRO A 737 31.80 25.33 -10.02
N ASN A 738 31.13 26.02 -9.10
CA ASN A 738 29.67 25.97 -8.98
C ASN A 738 29.02 26.81 -10.10
N VAL A 739 27.82 26.42 -10.55
CA VAL A 739 26.93 27.33 -11.30
C VAL A 739 25.76 27.70 -10.38
N VAL A 740 25.62 29.00 -10.13
CA VAL A 740 24.41 29.63 -9.57
C VAL A 740 23.79 30.39 -10.73
N GLU A 741 22.51 30.14 -11.02
CA GLU A 741 21.80 30.86 -12.07
C GLU A 741 20.60 31.62 -11.49
N ARG A 742 20.44 32.88 -11.89
CA ARG A 742 19.37 33.79 -11.46
C ARG A 742 18.46 34.08 -12.64
N MET A 743 17.16 33.87 -12.50
CA MET A 743 16.11 34.61 -13.19
C MET A 743 14.83 34.61 -12.33
N ALA A 744 13.91 35.58 -12.41
CA ALA A 744 14.05 37.01 -12.69
C ALA A 744 12.70 37.68 -12.33
N HIS A 745 12.61 38.40 -11.21
CA HIS A 745 11.43 39.25 -10.95
C HIS A 745 11.58 40.60 -11.65
N VAL A 746 10.51 41.03 -12.31
CA VAL A 746 10.34 42.38 -12.84
C VAL A 746 9.42 43.13 -11.87
N GLU A 747 9.94 44.16 -11.22
CA GLU A 747 9.14 45.19 -10.54
C GLU A 747 9.30 46.54 -11.26
N PRO A 748 8.27 47.39 -11.27
CA PRO A 748 8.28 48.64 -12.03
C PRO A 748 9.09 49.73 -11.32
N VAL A 749 9.99 50.37 -12.07
CA VAL A 749 10.72 51.55 -11.58
C VAL A 749 9.80 52.78 -11.63
N SER A 750 9.46 53.33 -10.47
CA SER A 750 8.86 54.66 -10.35
C SER A 750 9.95 55.74 -10.53
N ASP A 751 9.83 56.57 -11.55
CA ASP A 751 10.72 57.72 -11.75
C ASP A 751 10.33 58.89 -10.82
N GLY A 752 11.33 59.62 -10.31
CA GLY A 752 11.19 60.47 -9.12
C GLY A 752 12.31 61.50 -8.93
N GLY A 753 12.87 62.00 -10.04
CA GLY A 753 14.15 62.72 -10.10
C GLY A 753 14.33 64.03 -9.31
N HIS A 754 15.51 64.64 -9.49
CA HIS A 754 15.78 66.04 -9.17
C HIS A 754 16.76 66.69 -10.15
N ARG A 755 16.71 68.03 -10.19
CA ARG A 755 17.49 68.96 -11.02
C ARG A 755 18.92 69.17 -10.48
N PRO A 756 19.85 69.81 -11.22
CA PRO A 756 19.67 70.62 -12.45
C PRO A 756 20.34 70.10 -13.73
#